data_AF-A0A1V9ZB53-F1
#
_entry.id   AF-A0A1V9ZB53-F1
#
_cell.length_a   1.000
_cell.length_b   1.000
_cell.length_c   1.000
_cell.angle_alpha   90.00
_cell.angle_beta   90.00
_cell.angle_gamma   90.00
#
_symmetry.space_group_name_H-M   'P 1'
#
loop_
_entity.id
_entity.type
_entity.pdbx_description
1 polymer ?
#
loop_
_entity_poly.entity_id
_entity_poly.type
_entity_poly.pdbx_seq_one_letter_code
_entity_poly.pdbx_strand_id
1 'polypeptide(L)'
;MATETDAYEGAGAGSTLGVFTASPGCAASEHLSGSPLLPDNVRWSQDGKLAIVVHDGIMISTFVNKDLCRYLLQPPFVSRTNIPLSKRPATTKYPLAPPPLVESDYQRVEVAGTVTYRIMNSFEAVTSANPRELSLAKPDCDVYLQAVWGPRGSAPNASCALLALTAANRILLYVPNALHLNWPCTAVLSDTLAVYLESIMDDYAPLPPDPFVPLPLPRAPKRPRHEKSYAEDCDFMATMCVAWSDKSLLAFCGRRLTTLWQFDAASPTFIGPSPVATVDTGVHGWPTVAAWTADSSALVIGTSLGRVLLVTVDGHLERVWRVPGAQPVVSVTAPTALVVAAFGRSLGVWDLDDASDAQPRTWTAHDGAVAVVASGRIDQTIYSGASDGALKAWTPTGTAVAVSNLPTKGYPIFGLCLSPNDVLVTATYLLPPAARPCRTTQADTTYSRVSGGLEHFAAPAATTAPVLAATLEELLTRQSTGVDSLFDALALCHFDQGACTAKETELRSLELDSSGVVPLYRPVADALVKAYTELPLESVWAPPTLLQAAYQIWSTIPVRPEAPHWVVHAILCHHAEQHVRTAAKATLSSEARTSALLMADYLWLVATLGVEAPVSFALKPHTAAAVRQLYTKYGTAADVARLDAGAGDLPVRESCGLCKSGVPLTPNVLEPTCAKGHAVERSFLSFRLLSHAVVWKCTMCDGFADVDAAASFYLPMGKPDTLHCRVCGSYCQELTY
;
A
#
# COMPACT_ATOMS: atom_id res chain seq x y z
N MET A 1 11.11 -23.01 43.56
CA MET A 1 11.51 -21.74 44.18
C MET A 1 12.93 -21.41 43.76
N ALA A 2 13.05 -20.69 42.66
CA ALA A 2 14.23 -19.95 42.23
C ALA A 2 13.64 -18.74 41.48
N THR A 3 13.99 -17.54 41.93
CA THR A 3 13.32 -16.28 41.63
C THR A 3 13.77 -15.70 40.30
N GLU A 4 12.81 -15.37 39.45
CA GLU A 4 12.94 -14.59 38.22
C GLU A 4 13.15 -13.11 38.57
N THR A 5 14.39 -12.64 38.52
CA THR A 5 14.71 -11.20 38.49
C THR A 5 16.10 -11.05 37.91
N ASP A 6 16.28 -10.94 36.59
CA ASP A 6 17.57 -10.52 35.97
C ASP A 6 17.45 -10.05 34.51
N ALA A 7 16.30 -9.52 34.07
CA ALA A 7 16.11 -9.04 32.68
C ALA A 7 15.96 -7.51 32.53
N TYR A 8 16.23 -6.71 33.57
CA TYR A 8 15.91 -5.27 33.59
C TYR A 8 17.04 -4.37 34.12
N GLU A 9 18.30 -4.66 33.79
CA GLU A 9 19.42 -3.74 34.06
C GLU A 9 20.16 -3.37 32.78
N GLY A 10 19.68 -2.30 32.14
CA GLY A 10 20.34 -1.67 31.00
C GLY A 10 19.90 -0.22 30.72
N ALA A 11 19.09 0.40 31.60
CA ALA A 11 18.69 1.80 31.46
C ALA A 11 19.54 2.66 32.41
N GLY A 12 20.52 3.37 31.85
CA GLY A 12 21.25 4.42 32.55
C GLY A 12 20.29 5.45 33.17
N ALA A 13 20.68 5.97 34.34
CA ALA A 13 19.84 6.73 35.28
C ALA A 13 19.38 8.14 34.81
N GLY A 14 19.04 8.33 33.52
CA GLY A 14 18.70 9.63 32.95
C GLY A 14 17.44 9.73 32.09
N SER A 15 16.76 8.65 31.69
CA SER A 15 15.58 8.76 30.80
C SER A 15 14.26 8.77 31.59
N THR A 16 13.69 9.96 31.80
CA THR A 16 12.37 10.18 32.42
C THR A 16 11.18 9.99 31.45
N LEU A 17 11.37 9.31 30.32
CA LEU A 17 10.31 8.94 29.37
C LEU A 17 10.41 7.44 29.06
N GLY A 18 9.30 6.71 29.20
CA GLY A 18 9.19 5.31 28.77
C GLY A 18 9.16 5.23 27.25
N VAL A 19 10.31 5.43 26.61
CA VAL A 19 10.49 5.44 25.16
C VAL A 19 10.66 4.01 24.67
N PHE A 20 9.91 3.62 23.64
CA PHE A 20 10.11 2.37 22.91
C PHE A 20 11.55 2.31 22.37
N THR A 21 12.30 1.29 22.79
CA THR A 21 13.68 1.07 22.33
C THR A 21 13.65 0.17 21.11
N ALA A 22 14.08 0.71 19.97
CA ALA A 22 14.12 -0.02 18.72
C ALA A 22 15.07 -1.23 18.76
N SER A 23 14.67 -2.33 18.13
CA SER A 23 15.48 -3.53 17.97
C SER A 23 16.72 -3.24 17.12
N PRO A 24 17.89 -3.81 17.46
CA PRO A 24 19.07 -3.73 16.61
C PRO A 24 18.77 -4.30 15.20
N GLY A 25 19.10 -3.53 14.16
CA GLY A 25 18.85 -3.95 12.77
C GLY A 25 17.49 -3.54 12.19
N CYS A 26 16.63 -2.84 12.94
CA CYS A 26 15.45 -2.21 12.36
C CYS A 26 15.86 -1.10 11.38
N ALA A 27 15.18 -1.02 10.23
CA ALA A 27 15.35 0.07 9.28
C ALA A 27 14.68 1.36 9.78
N ALA A 28 13.49 1.22 10.38
CA ALA A 28 12.78 2.32 11.03
C ALA A 28 11.92 1.79 12.18
N SER A 29 11.71 2.65 13.17
CA SER A 29 10.88 2.35 14.33
C SER A 29 9.96 3.52 14.66
N GLU A 30 8.79 3.20 15.19
CA GLU A 30 7.79 4.18 15.57
C GLU A 30 7.08 3.76 16.85
N HIS A 31 6.81 4.75 17.72
CA HIS A 31 5.98 4.56 18.91
C HIS A 31 4.50 4.73 18.56
N LEU A 32 3.68 3.77 18.92
CA LEU A 32 2.24 3.82 18.73
C LEU A 32 1.58 4.46 19.97
N SER A 33 0.68 5.41 19.74
CA SER A 33 -0.07 6.09 20.81
C SER A 33 -0.96 5.13 21.61
N GLY A 34 -1.34 3.99 21.01
CA GLY A 34 -2.11 2.94 21.64
C GLY A 34 -1.54 1.54 21.44
N SER A 35 -2.01 0.60 22.25
CA SER A 35 -1.68 -0.82 22.16
C SER A 35 -2.46 -1.55 21.07
N PRO A 36 -1.83 -2.50 20.36
CA PRO A 36 -2.56 -3.49 19.56
C PRO A 36 -3.39 -4.38 20.50
N LEU A 37 -4.68 -4.59 20.19
CA LEU A 37 -5.59 -5.37 21.04
C LEU A 37 -5.70 -6.84 20.62
N LEU A 38 -5.67 -7.09 19.31
CA LEU A 38 -5.78 -8.41 18.72
C LEU A 38 -4.55 -8.71 17.86
N PRO A 39 -4.21 -9.99 17.66
CA PRO A 39 -3.22 -10.39 16.67
C PRO A 39 -3.64 -9.98 15.24
N ASP A 40 -2.69 -9.93 14.31
CA ASP A 40 -2.94 -9.59 12.88
C ASP A 40 -3.59 -8.19 12.70
N ASN A 41 -3.03 -7.20 13.39
CA ASN A 41 -3.58 -5.85 13.45
C ASN A 41 -2.92 -4.86 12.46
N VAL A 42 -2.03 -5.32 11.59
CA VAL A 42 -1.26 -4.48 10.68
C VAL A 42 -1.35 -5.04 9.26
N ARG A 43 -1.68 -4.19 8.28
CA ARG A 43 -1.80 -4.60 6.87
C ARG A 43 -1.28 -3.51 5.93
N TRP A 44 -0.50 -3.93 4.94
CA TRP A 44 -0.09 -3.10 3.81
C TRP A 44 -1.16 -3.06 2.72
N SER A 45 -1.37 -1.89 2.13
CA SER A 45 -2.18 -1.71 0.93
C SER A 45 -1.31 -1.86 -0.33
N GLN A 46 -1.95 -2.19 -1.45
CA GLN A 46 -1.29 -2.21 -2.76
C GLN A 46 -0.81 -0.83 -3.22
N ASP A 47 -1.36 0.25 -2.66
CA ASP A 47 -0.95 1.63 -2.94
C ASP A 47 0.06 2.19 -1.91
N GLY A 48 0.74 1.32 -1.16
CA GLY A 48 1.90 1.68 -0.33
C GLY A 48 1.57 2.39 0.98
N LYS A 49 0.39 2.13 1.53
CA LYS A 49 -0.03 2.59 2.86
C LYS A 49 -0.01 1.43 3.84
N LEU A 50 0.16 1.77 5.10
CA LEU A 50 0.15 0.83 6.20
C LEU A 50 -0.98 1.20 7.16
N ALA A 51 -1.95 0.32 7.34
CA ALA A 51 -2.99 0.45 8.36
C ALA A 51 -2.60 -0.37 9.59
N ILE A 52 -2.72 0.24 10.76
CA ILE A 52 -2.46 -0.39 12.05
C ILE A 52 -3.65 -0.12 12.96
N VAL A 53 -4.28 -1.20 13.43
CA VAL A 53 -5.38 -1.14 14.39
C VAL A 53 -4.79 -1.07 15.80
N VAL A 54 -5.08 0.03 16.49
CA VAL A 54 -4.77 0.22 17.91
C VAL A 54 -6.05 0.50 18.70
N HIS A 55 -6.00 0.41 20.02
CA HIS A 55 -7.20 0.64 20.83
C HIS A 55 -7.83 2.03 20.67
N ASP A 56 -7.03 3.04 20.29
CA ASP A 56 -7.46 4.44 20.17
C ASP A 56 -7.99 4.79 18.77
N GLY A 57 -7.86 3.88 17.79
CA GLY A 57 -8.25 4.12 16.40
C GLY A 57 -7.47 3.28 15.40
N ILE A 58 -7.62 3.62 14.11
CA ILE A 58 -6.78 3.05 13.05
C ILE A 58 -5.75 4.11 12.64
N MET A 59 -4.47 3.80 12.81
CA MET A 59 -3.39 4.63 12.30
C MET A 59 -3.06 4.21 10.88
N ILE A 60 -3.08 5.17 9.95
CA ILE A 60 -2.69 4.97 8.56
C ILE A 60 -1.43 5.78 8.31
N SER A 61 -0.35 5.07 8.01
CA SER A 61 0.94 5.62 7.61
C SER A 61 1.07 5.57 6.09
N THR A 62 1.28 6.72 5.45
CA THR A 62 1.47 6.84 4.00
C THR A 62 2.87 7.35 3.70
N PHE A 63 3.63 6.58 2.91
CA PHE A 63 5.07 6.77 2.75
C PHE A 63 5.49 7.85 1.75
N VAL A 64 4.64 8.24 0.79
CA VAL A 64 5.05 9.20 -0.25
C VAL A 64 3.90 10.11 -0.69
N ASN A 65 4.10 11.42 -0.55
CA ASN A 65 3.34 12.43 -1.28
C ASN A 65 4.22 13.69 -1.50
N LYS A 66 4.79 13.83 -2.70
CA LYS A 66 5.58 15.02 -3.07
C LYS A 66 4.77 16.32 -3.04
N ASP A 67 3.47 16.23 -3.30
CA ASP A 67 2.61 17.42 -3.30
C ASP A 67 2.46 18.04 -1.91
N LEU A 68 2.53 17.23 -0.85
CA LEU A 68 2.60 17.74 0.52
C LEU A 68 3.92 18.44 0.82
N CYS A 69 4.99 18.14 0.09
CA CYS A 69 6.30 18.75 0.29
C CYS A 69 6.32 20.22 -0.16
N ARG A 70 5.34 20.67 -0.95
CA ARG A 70 5.14 22.10 -1.27
C ARG A 70 4.59 22.89 -0.06
N TYR A 71 3.93 22.20 0.86
CA TYR A 71 3.27 22.80 2.03
C TYR A 71 4.01 22.52 3.35
N LEU A 72 4.98 21.59 3.36
CA LEU A 72 5.70 21.15 4.54
C LEU A 72 7.22 21.17 4.29
N LEU A 73 7.98 21.69 5.26
CA LEU A 73 9.38 22.13 5.09
C LEU A 73 10.44 21.02 4.90
N GLN A 74 10.12 19.72 4.95
CA GLN A 74 11.10 18.62 4.89
C GLN A 74 10.59 17.31 4.21
N PRO A 75 10.86 17.06 2.91
CA PRO A 75 10.55 15.79 2.24
C PRO A 75 11.50 14.65 2.64
N PRO A 76 11.14 13.37 2.37
CA PRO A 76 9.82 12.80 2.11
C PRO A 76 9.12 12.39 3.42
N PHE A 77 7.80 12.64 3.51
CA PHE A 77 7.03 12.40 4.72
C PHE A 77 6.41 11.00 4.76
N VAL A 78 6.48 10.39 5.95
CA VAL A 78 5.45 9.51 6.46
C VAL A 78 4.30 10.39 6.96
N SER A 79 3.21 10.52 6.21
CA SER A 79 2.02 11.19 6.71
C SER A 79 1.20 10.21 7.56
N ARG A 80 0.80 10.66 8.75
CA ARG A 80 0.00 9.87 9.69
C ARG A 80 -1.40 10.44 9.74
N THR A 81 -2.35 9.59 9.43
CA THR A 81 -3.77 9.90 9.59
C THR A 81 -4.34 8.90 10.58
N ASN A 82 -5.02 9.40 11.60
CA ASN A 82 -5.70 8.53 12.56
C ASN A 82 -7.19 8.60 12.25
N ILE A 83 -7.83 7.44 12.12
CA ILE A 83 -9.28 7.33 12.09
C ILE A 83 -9.73 7.10 13.54
N PRO A 84 -10.17 8.15 14.25
CA PRO A 84 -10.72 7.97 15.57
C PRO A 84 -12.05 7.23 15.47
N LEU A 85 -12.40 6.51 16.52
CA LEU A 85 -13.76 5.99 16.63
C LEU A 85 -14.67 7.14 17.08
N SER A 86 -15.69 7.49 16.28
CA SER A 86 -16.66 8.52 16.67
C SER A 86 -17.40 8.07 17.93
N LYS A 87 -17.30 8.82 19.03
CA LYS A 87 -18.16 8.61 20.21
C LYS A 87 -19.62 8.67 19.77
N ARG A 88 -20.44 7.68 20.14
CA ARG A 88 -21.90 7.73 19.94
C ARG A 88 -22.43 9.03 20.57
N PRO A 89 -22.92 10.01 19.79
CA PRO A 89 -23.68 11.11 20.39
C PRO A 89 -24.96 10.52 21.00
N ALA A 90 -25.34 10.98 22.19
CA ALA A 90 -26.42 10.39 23.00
C ALA A 90 -27.82 10.45 22.36
N THR A 91 -27.97 11.02 21.16
CA THR A 91 -29.27 11.30 20.52
C THR A 91 -29.30 11.04 19.01
N THR A 92 -28.24 10.55 18.38
CA THR A 92 -28.30 10.13 16.98
C THR A 92 -28.86 8.72 16.89
N LYS A 93 -30.10 8.60 16.39
CA LYS A 93 -30.51 7.40 15.68
C LYS A 93 -29.58 7.28 14.48
N TYR A 94 -28.63 6.35 14.51
CA TYR A 94 -28.03 5.87 13.27
C TYR A 94 -29.21 5.23 12.49
N PRO A 95 -29.62 5.84 11.37
CA PRO A 95 -28.77 6.00 10.20
C PRO A 95 -28.38 7.46 9.99
N LEU A 96 -27.08 7.74 9.94
CA LEU A 96 -26.69 8.74 8.96
C LEU A 96 -26.89 8.03 7.62
N ALA A 97 -27.84 8.50 6.81
CA ALA A 97 -27.79 8.18 5.40
C ALA A 97 -26.34 8.44 4.95
N PRO A 98 -25.72 7.53 4.17
CA PRO A 98 -24.44 7.87 3.55
C PRO A 98 -24.62 9.26 2.94
N PRO A 99 -23.72 10.23 3.21
CA PRO A 99 -23.85 11.53 2.58
C PRO A 99 -24.07 11.26 1.10
N PRO A 100 -25.12 11.82 0.48
CA PRO A 100 -25.42 11.53 -0.91
C PRO A 100 -24.11 11.69 -1.68
N LEU A 101 -23.69 10.66 -2.40
CA LEU A 101 -22.54 10.74 -3.30
C LEU A 101 -22.93 11.71 -4.42
N VAL A 102 -22.83 13.00 -4.14
CA VAL A 102 -22.91 14.03 -5.15
C VAL A 102 -21.49 14.16 -5.67
N GLU A 103 -21.26 13.99 -6.97
CA GLU A 103 -19.96 14.24 -7.61
C GLU A 103 -19.37 15.61 -7.19
N SER A 104 -20.22 16.58 -6.83
CA SER A 104 -19.82 17.89 -6.31
C SER A 104 -19.19 17.89 -4.91
N ASP A 105 -19.34 16.84 -4.10
CA ASP A 105 -18.71 16.79 -2.77
C ASP A 105 -17.21 16.44 -2.85
N TYR A 106 -16.76 15.81 -3.94
CA TYR A 106 -15.34 15.75 -4.29
C TYR A 106 -14.79 17.16 -4.60
N GLN A 107 -15.59 18.03 -5.20
CA GLN A 107 -15.21 19.40 -5.58
C GLN A 107 -15.39 20.44 -4.44
N ARG A 108 -16.31 20.23 -3.49
CA ARG A 108 -16.63 21.22 -2.44
C ARG A 108 -15.59 21.35 -1.32
N VAL A 109 -14.62 20.45 -1.23
CA VAL A 109 -13.51 20.58 -0.26
C VAL A 109 -12.47 21.62 -0.75
N GLU A 110 -12.57 22.09 -1.99
CA GLU A 110 -11.65 23.04 -2.61
C GLU A 110 -12.09 24.51 -2.43
N VAL A 111 -12.14 24.99 -1.19
CA VAL A 111 -11.96 26.45 -0.99
C VAL A 111 -10.48 26.72 -0.84
N ALA A 112 -9.89 27.31 -1.89
CA ALA A 112 -8.51 27.78 -1.91
C ALA A 112 -8.19 28.57 -0.62
N GLY A 113 -7.29 28.03 0.21
CA GLY A 113 -6.77 28.69 1.41
C GLY A 113 -7.19 28.12 2.77
N THR A 114 -8.01 27.06 2.86
CA THR A 114 -8.46 26.51 4.16
C THR A 114 -7.78 25.22 4.64
N VAL A 115 -6.97 24.57 3.79
CA VAL A 115 -6.33 23.28 4.11
C VAL A 115 -5.31 23.40 5.26
N THR A 116 -4.60 24.52 5.36
CA THR A 116 -3.53 24.72 6.37
C THR A 116 -4.04 24.90 7.80
N TYR A 117 -5.26 25.41 7.99
CA TYR A 117 -5.81 25.60 9.34
C TYR A 117 -6.61 24.40 9.87
N ARG A 118 -7.10 23.50 9.00
CA ARG A 118 -7.86 22.31 9.43
C ARG A 118 -6.99 21.10 9.79
N ILE A 119 -5.81 20.97 9.17
CA ILE A 119 -4.86 19.87 9.46
C ILE A 119 -4.30 19.98 10.89
N MET A 120 -4.24 21.19 11.49
CA MET A 120 -3.77 21.35 12.86
C MET A 120 -4.87 21.47 13.92
N ASN A 121 -6.11 21.84 13.56
CA ASN A 121 -7.17 22.12 14.54
C ASN A 121 -8.40 21.20 14.47
N SER A 122 -8.52 20.28 13.52
CA SER A 122 -9.63 19.30 13.52
C SER A 122 -9.34 18.04 14.32
N PHE A 123 -8.12 17.88 14.82
CA PHE A 123 -7.90 17.14 16.06
C PHE A 123 -8.47 18.00 17.20
N GLU A 124 -9.79 18.10 17.30
CA GLU A 124 -10.37 17.99 18.64
C GLU A 124 -9.81 16.65 19.12
N ALA A 125 -8.72 16.73 19.88
CA ALA A 125 -8.33 15.65 20.75
C ALA A 125 -9.60 15.40 21.54
N VAL A 126 -10.39 14.42 21.10
CA VAL A 126 -11.44 13.84 21.88
C VAL A 126 -10.69 13.41 23.11
N THR A 127 -10.74 14.26 24.12
CA THR A 127 -9.93 14.18 25.32
C THR A 127 -9.96 12.73 25.72
N SER A 128 -8.79 12.11 25.64
CA SER A 128 -8.54 10.71 25.86
C SER A 128 -9.57 10.19 26.84
N ALA A 129 -10.44 9.28 26.38
CA ALA A 129 -11.19 8.48 27.31
C ALA A 129 -10.14 7.96 28.29
N ASN A 130 -10.28 8.30 29.57
CA ASN A 130 -9.30 8.01 30.59
C ASN A 130 -8.95 6.52 30.45
N PRO A 131 -7.72 6.13 30.04
CA PRO A 131 -7.40 4.73 29.72
C PRO A 131 -7.51 3.80 30.93
N ARG A 132 -7.81 4.38 32.10
CA ARG A 132 -8.10 3.76 33.38
C ARG A 132 -9.22 2.71 33.35
N GLU A 133 -9.94 2.54 32.23
CA GLU A 133 -11.12 1.68 32.21
C GLU A 133 -11.33 0.82 30.95
N LEU A 134 -10.37 0.64 30.03
CA LEU A 134 -10.57 -0.34 28.94
C LEU A 134 -10.06 -1.73 29.34
N SER A 135 -10.89 -2.41 30.13
CA SER A 135 -10.95 -3.86 30.05
C SER A 135 -11.84 -4.21 28.86
N LEU A 136 -11.46 -5.20 28.04
CA LEU A 136 -12.39 -5.86 27.11
C LEU A 136 -13.68 -6.37 27.82
N ALA A 137 -13.68 -6.41 29.17
CA ALA A 137 -14.82 -6.70 30.01
C ALA A 137 -15.75 -5.50 30.32
N LYS A 138 -15.45 -4.27 29.88
CA LYS A 138 -16.37 -3.13 29.98
C LYS A 138 -17.09 -2.91 28.64
N PRO A 139 -18.39 -3.23 28.53
CA PRO A 139 -19.15 -3.25 27.29
C PRO A 139 -19.52 -1.86 26.72
N ASP A 140 -18.98 -0.78 27.30
CA ASP A 140 -19.38 0.60 27.00
C ASP A 140 -18.41 1.33 26.05
N CYS A 141 -17.32 0.68 25.62
CA CYS A 141 -16.37 1.25 24.66
C CYS A 141 -16.43 0.45 23.35
N ASP A 142 -16.96 1.06 22.29
CA ASP A 142 -16.76 0.54 20.93
C ASP A 142 -15.25 0.64 20.63
N VAL A 143 -14.66 -0.36 19.97
CA VAL A 143 -13.24 -0.39 19.55
C VAL A 143 -13.12 -1.07 18.19
N TYR A 144 -12.09 -0.75 17.41
CA TYR A 144 -11.75 -1.51 16.20
C TYR A 144 -11.12 -2.86 16.54
N LEU A 145 -11.57 -3.92 15.86
CA LEU A 145 -11.04 -5.27 15.99
C LEU A 145 -10.08 -5.61 14.85
N GLN A 146 -10.45 -5.27 13.62
CA GLN A 146 -9.69 -5.62 12.41
C GLN A 146 -9.84 -4.53 11.36
N ALA A 147 -8.82 -4.36 10.51
CA ALA A 147 -8.88 -3.52 9.33
C ALA A 147 -8.24 -4.23 8.13
N VAL A 148 -8.87 -4.15 6.97
CA VAL A 148 -8.46 -4.84 5.74
C VAL A 148 -8.55 -3.90 4.55
N TRP A 149 -7.51 -3.89 3.72
CA TRP A 149 -7.45 -3.09 2.49
C TRP A 149 -8.19 -3.79 1.35
N GLY A 150 -8.92 -3.00 0.55
CA GLY A 150 -9.39 -3.43 -0.76
C GLY A 150 -8.29 -3.39 -1.81
N PRO A 151 -8.53 -4.02 -2.97
CA PRO A 151 -7.61 -3.96 -4.10
C PRO A 151 -7.46 -2.52 -4.60
N ARG A 152 -6.37 -2.27 -5.32
CA ARG A 152 -6.14 -0.99 -5.96
C ARG A 152 -7.25 -0.67 -6.96
N GLY A 153 -7.84 0.53 -6.84
CA GLY A 153 -9.02 0.92 -7.64
C GLY A 153 -10.37 0.58 -7.00
N SER A 154 -10.37 0.07 -5.77
CA SER A 154 -11.59 0.00 -4.94
C SER A 154 -12.05 1.39 -4.48
N ALA A 155 -11.19 2.41 -4.58
CA ALA A 155 -11.48 3.81 -4.32
C ALA A 155 -11.06 4.70 -5.52
N PRO A 156 -11.56 5.95 -5.61
CA PRO A 156 -11.22 6.89 -6.69
C PRO A 156 -9.70 7.08 -6.85
N ASN A 157 -9.26 7.51 -8.02
CA ASN A 157 -7.85 7.77 -8.33
C ASN A 157 -6.93 6.55 -8.15
N ALA A 158 -7.43 5.34 -8.48
CA ALA A 158 -6.70 4.09 -8.31
C ALA A 158 -6.16 3.86 -6.90
N SER A 159 -6.88 4.34 -5.88
CA SER A 159 -6.52 4.16 -4.47
C SER A 159 -7.18 2.92 -3.87
N CYS A 160 -6.71 2.50 -2.70
CA CYS A 160 -7.29 1.39 -1.94
C CYS A 160 -8.30 1.92 -0.92
N ALA A 161 -9.51 1.34 -0.89
CA ALA A 161 -10.48 1.53 0.17
C ALA A 161 -10.08 0.71 1.41
N LEU A 162 -10.51 1.15 2.59
CA LEU A 162 -10.24 0.48 3.86
C LEU A 162 -11.55 0.00 4.49
N LEU A 163 -11.62 -1.29 4.80
CA LEU A 163 -12.72 -1.89 5.55
C LEU A 163 -12.30 -2.06 7.01
N ALA A 164 -13.16 -1.68 7.96
CA ALA A 164 -12.90 -1.86 9.39
C ALA A 164 -14.04 -2.60 10.09
N LEU A 165 -13.69 -3.55 10.95
CA LEU A 165 -14.61 -4.27 11.84
C LEU A 165 -14.48 -3.71 13.25
N THR A 166 -15.62 -3.47 13.91
CA THR A 166 -15.68 -2.96 15.29
C THR A 166 -16.22 -4.01 16.27
N ALA A 167 -15.97 -3.81 17.57
CA ALA A 167 -16.49 -4.65 18.65
C ALA A 167 -18.02 -4.65 18.76
N ALA A 168 -18.68 -3.63 18.20
CA ALA A 168 -20.14 -3.57 18.06
C ALA A 168 -20.67 -4.34 16.83
N ASN A 169 -19.82 -5.13 16.18
CA ASN A 169 -20.12 -5.86 14.94
C ASN A 169 -20.59 -4.94 13.80
N ARG A 170 -20.02 -3.73 13.72
CA ARG A 170 -20.19 -2.82 12.58
C ARG A 170 -19.04 -3.00 11.60
N ILE A 171 -19.40 -3.13 10.33
CA ILE A 171 -18.48 -3.19 9.19
C ILE A 171 -18.55 -1.83 8.49
N LEU A 172 -17.47 -1.06 8.59
CA LEU A 172 -17.39 0.32 8.13
C LEU A 172 -16.44 0.41 6.92
N LEU A 173 -16.87 1.10 5.88
CA LEU A 173 -16.08 1.37 4.68
C LEU A 173 -15.55 2.80 4.71
N TYR A 174 -14.23 2.94 4.59
CA TYR A 174 -13.51 4.21 4.51
C TYR A 174 -12.89 4.35 3.13
N VAL A 175 -13.18 5.48 2.48
CA VAL A 175 -12.61 5.81 1.17
C VAL A 175 -11.78 7.09 1.36
N PRO A 176 -10.53 7.13 0.87
CA PRO A 176 -9.70 8.31 1.03
C PRO A 176 -10.22 9.46 0.16
N ASN A 177 -10.01 10.69 0.63
CA ASN A 177 -10.20 11.88 -0.20
C ASN A 177 -9.06 12.05 -1.22
N ALA A 178 -9.18 13.06 -2.10
CA ALA A 178 -8.06 13.50 -2.95
C ALA A 178 -6.82 13.78 -2.07
N LEU A 179 -5.65 13.27 -2.48
CA LEU A 179 -4.38 13.32 -1.75
C LEU A 179 -4.27 12.43 -0.49
N HIS A 180 -5.28 11.63 -0.18
CA HIS A 180 -5.27 10.60 0.88
C HIS A 180 -4.99 11.13 2.31
N LEU A 181 -5.43 12.37 2.59
CA LEU A 181 -5.23 13.03 3.88
C LEU A 181 -6.36 12.78 4.88
N ASN A 182 -7.54 12.42 4.41
CA ASN A 182 -8.71 12.17 5.25
C ASN A 182 -9.44 10.91 4.80
N TRP A 183 -10.00 10.20 5.78
CA TRP A 183 -10.67 8.92 5.63
C TRP A 183 -12.09 9.01 6.21
N PRO A 184 -13.03 9.67 5.50
CA PRO A 184 -14.42 9.68 5.91
C PRO A 184 -15.04 8.28 5.82
N CYS A 185 -15.93 7.96 6.77
CA CYS A 185 -16.78 6.78 6.67
C CYS A 185 -17.80 7.03 5.54
N THR A 186 -17.77 6.19 4.51
CA THR A 186 -18.61 6.31 3.31
C THR A 186 -19.84 5.45 3.39
N ALA A 187 -19.70 4.21 3.86
CA ALA A 187 -20.78 3.24 3.95
C ALA A 187 -20.66 2.34 5.17
N VAL A 188 -21.80 1.83 5.62
CA VAL A 188 -21.93 0.85 6.70
C VAL A 188 -22.49 -0.43 6.11
N LEU A 189 -21.61 -1.39 5.81
CA LEU A 189 -21.99 -2.64 5.12
C LEU A 189 -22.73 -3.62 6.05
N SER A 190 -22.61 -3.43 7.38
CA SER A 190 -23.28 -4.30 8.36
C SER A 190 -24.80 -4.23 8.28
N ASP A 191 -25.37 -3.11 7.79
CA ASP A 191 -26.82 -2.95 7.75
C ASP A 191 -27.44 -3.82 6.65
N THR A 192 -26.81 -3.88 5.47
CA THR A 192 -27.20 -4.80 4.39
C THR A 192 -27.03 -6.26 4.82
N LEU A 193 -25.94 -6.58 5.53
CA LEU A 193 -25.70 -7.92 6.05
C LEU A 193 -26.76 -8.32 7.09
N ALA A 194 -27.14 -7.40 7.99
CA ALA A 194 -28.16 -7.65 9.00
C ALA A 194 -29.53 -7.97 8.38
N VAL A 195 -29.96 -7.20 7.38
CA VAL A 195 -31.22 -7.45 6.64
C VAL A 195 -31.21 -8.83 5.98
N TYR A 196 -30.10 -9.22 5.35
CA TYR A 196 -29.97 -10.55 4.77
C TYR A 196 -30.04 -11.66 5.84
N LEU A 197 -29.28 -11.50 6.93
CA LEU A 197 -29.23 -12.50 8.00
C LEU A 197 -30.58 -12.67 8.71
N GLU A 198 -31.33 -11.58 8.93
CA GLU A 198 -32.69 -11.63 9.48
C GLU A 198 -33.63 -12.48 8.62
N SER A 199 -33.46 -12.48 7.29
CA SER A 199 -34.30 -13.26 6.38
C SER A 199 -34.07 -14.78 6.44
N ILE A 200 -32.88 -15.21 6.87
CA ILE A 200 -32.48 -16.64 6.89
C ILE A 200 -32.39 -17.20 8.31
N MET A 201 -32.52 -16.36 9.34
CA MET A 201 -32.20 -16.74 10.72
C MET A 201 -33.07 -17.89 11.24
N ASP A 202 -34.34 -17.93 10.84
CA ASP A 202 -35.31 -18.94 11.26
C ASP A 202 -35.00 -20.35 10.72
N ASP A 203 -34.19 -20.46 9.67
CA ASP A 203 -33.81 -21.74 9.06
C ASP A 203 -32.73 -22.51 9.86
N TYR A 204 -32.17 -21.87 10.89
CA TYR A 204 -30.96 -22.31 11.56
C TYR A 204 -31.18 -22.66 13.04
N ALA A 205 -30.97 -23.93 13.39
CA ALA A 205 -30.99 -24.41 14.77
C ALA A 205 -29.85 -23.80 15.64
N PRO A 206 -29.99 -23.71 16.97
CA PRO A 206 -28.92 -23.21 17.85
C PRO A 206 -27.63 -24.06 17.75
N LEU A 207 -26.47 -23.40 17.85
CA LEU A 207 -25.13 -23.99 17.67
C LEU A 207 -24.75 -24.76 18.93
N PRO A 208 -23.94 -25.83 18.79
CA PRO A 208 -23.29 -26.43 19.94
C PRO A 208 -22.34 -25.42 20.61
N PRO A 209 -22.21 -25.44 21.94
CA PRO A 209 -21.29 -24.57 22.67
C PRO A 209 -19.83 -24.90 22.29
N ASP A 210 -19.07 -23.88 21.88
CA ASP A 210 -17.63 -24.03 21.61
C ASP A 210 -16.83 -23.88 22.92
N PRO A 211 -15.99 -24.86 23.30
CA PRO A 211 -15.18 -24.80 24.52
C PRO A 211 -14.01 -23.80 24.47
N PHE A 212 -13.59 -23.33 23.28
CA PHE A 212 -12.44 -22.43 23.13
C PHE A 212 -12.90 -21.04 22.71
N VAL A 213 -13.17 -20.19 23.71
CA VAL A 213 -13.48 -18.76 23.52
C VAL A 213 -12.22 -17.93 23.78
N PRO A 214 -11.41 -17.57 22.76
CA PRO A 214 -10.31 -16.64 22.95
C PRO A 214 -10.76 -15.18 22.84
N LEU A 215 -11.96 -14.90 22.31
CA LEU A 215 -12.50 -13.54 22.27
C LEU A 215 -13.29 -13.22 23.54
N PRO A 216 -12.94 -12.16 24.28
CA PRO A 216 -13.83 -11.63 25.28
C PRO A 216 -15.08 -11.11 24.57
N LEU A 217 -16.11 -11.94 24.56
CA LEU A 217 -17.48 -11.49 24.37
C LEU A 217 -17.71 -10.28 25.28
N PRO A 218 -18.19 -9.13 24.77
CA PRO A 218 -18.61 -8.05 25.64
C PRO A 218 -19.63 -8.64 26.62
N ARG A 219 -19.25 -8.70 27.91
CA ARG A 219 -20.17 -9.17 28.95
C ARG A 219 -21.45 -8.36 28.84
N ALA A 220 -22.60 -9.04 28.89
CA ALA A 220 -23.91 -8.40 28.93
C ALA A 220 -23.85 -7.20 29.91
N PRO A 221 -24.25 -6.00 29.46
CA PRO A 221 -24.13 -4.81 30.28
C PRO A 221 -24.87 -5.03 31.60
N LYS A 222 -24.24 -4.63 32.72
CA LYS A 222 -24.87 -4.71 34.05
C LYS A 222 -26.16 -3.89 34.14
N ARG A 223 -26.42 -3.00 33.18
CA ARG A 223 -27.67 -2.27 32.99
C ARG A 223 -28.33 -2.73 31.68
N PRO A 224 -29.60 -3.14 31.70
CA PRO A 224 -30.32 -3.43 30.46
C PRO A 224 -30.39 -2.16 29.60
N ARG A 225 -29.85 -2.24 28.38
CA ARG A 225 -29.98 -1.18 27.38
C ARG A 225 -31.38 -1.25 26.77
N HIS A 226 -31.91 -0.09 26.38
CA HIS A 226 -33.24 0.00 25.77
C HIS A 226 -33.26 -0.49 24.30
N GLU A 227 -32.08 -0.54 23.67
CA GLU A 227 -31.83 -1.09 22.33
C GLU A 227 -30.58 -1.98 22.42
N LYS A 228 -30.71 -3.22 21.93
CA LYS A 228 -29.60 -4.17 21.82
C LYS A 228 -28.88 -3.96 20.49
N SER A 229 -27.57 -4.19 20.46
CA SER A 229 -26.85 -4.24 19.17
C SER A 229 -27.21 -5.50 18.39
N TYR A 230 -27.01 -5.51 17.07
CA TYR A 230 -27.22 -6.70 16.25
C TYR A 230 -26.45 -7.93 16.77
N ALA A 231 -25.25 -7.73 17.35
CA ALA A 231 -24.50 -8.81 18.01
C ALA A 231 -25.12 -9.30 19.33
N GLU A 232 -25.87 -8.47 20.04
CA GLU A 232 -26.58 -8.85 21.27
C GLU A 232 -27.93 -9.53 20.99
N ASP A 233 -28.54 -9.27 19.82
CA ASP A 233 -29.77 -9.93 19.36
C ASP A 233 -29.47 -11.21 18.57
N CYS A 234 -28.41 -11.19 17.75
CA CYS A 234 -27.98 -12.26 16.86
C CYS A 234 -26.54 -12.68 17.17
N ASP A 235 -26.21 -12.92 18.44
CA ASP A 235 -24.87 -13.35 18.91
C ASP A 235 -24.38 -14.62 18.17
N PHE A 236 -25.32 -15.33 17.57
CA PHE A 236 -25.16 -16.46 16.68
C PHE A 236 -24.51 -16.18 15.30
N MET A 237 -24.82 -15.03 14.69
CA MET A 237 -24.40 -14.68 13.32
C MET A 237 -23.40 -13.51 13.29
N ALA A 238 -22.94 -13.04 14.45
CA ALA A 238 -21.99 -11.94 14.54
C ALA A 238 -20.70 -12.22 13.74
N THR A 239 -20.23 -11.21 12.99
CA THR A 239 -19.02 -11.27 12.18
C THR A 239 -17.79 -11.25 13.08
N MET A 240 -16.94 -12.26 12.94
CA MET A 240 -15.74 -12.45 13.76
C MET A 240 -14.49 -11.95 13.05
N CYS A 241 -14.41 -12.17 11.73
CA CYS A 241 -13.31 -11.67 10.91
C CYS A 241 -13.80 -11.32 9.50
N VAL A 242 -13.02 -10.48 8.83
CA VAL A 242 -13.27 -10.03 7.46
C VAL A 242 -12.03 -10.23 6.59
N ALA A 243 -12.23 -10.49 5.31
CA ALA A 243 -11.15 -10.58 4.32
C ALA A 243 -11.58 -10.01 2.97
N TRP A 244 -10.66 -9.31 2.28
CA TRP A 244 -10.92 -8.69 0.98
C TRP A 244 -9.93 -9.27 -0.04
N SER A 245 -10.44 -9.71 -1.19
CA SER A 245 -9.66 -10.30 -2.29
C SER A 245 -9.21 -9.26 -3.31
N ASP A 246 -8.21 -9.63 -4.11
CA ASP A 246 -7.69 -8.80 -5.20
C ASP A 246 -8.71 -8.65 -6.35
N LYS A 247 -9.73 -9.52 -6.41
CA LYS A 247 -10.86 -9.47 -7.37
C LYS A 247 -12.09 -8.72 -6.84
N SER A 248 -11.91 -7.91 -5.80
CA SER A 248 -12.99 -7.15 -5.15
C SER A 248 -14.08 -8.04 -4.54
N LEU A 249 -13.73 -9.23 -4.05
CA LEU A 249 -14.63 -10.06 -3.25
C LEU A 249 -14.40 -9.81 -1.77
N LEU A 250 -15.50 -9.65 -1.03
CA LEU A 250 -15.54 -9.45 0.41
C LEU A 250 -16.04 -10.73 1.07
N ALA A 251 -15.31 -11.20 2.08
CA ALA A 251 -15.74 -12.29 2.94
C ALA A 251 -16.06 -11.74 4.33
N PHE A 252 -17.30 -11.96 4.78
CA PHE A 252 -17.70 -11.71 6.16
C PHE A 252 -17.90 -13.06 6.85
N CYS A 253 -16.98 -13.40 7.74
CA CYS A 253 -16.97 -14.68 8.44
C CYS A 253 -17.65 -14.51 9.79
N GLY A 254 -18.91 -14.92 9.88
CA GLY A 254 -19.67 -14.99 11.13
C GLY A 254 -19.38 -16.24 11.93
N ARG A 255 -19.84 -16.30 13.18
CA ARG A 255 -19.66 -17.50 14.03
C ARG A 255 -20.21 -18.78 13.41
N ARG A 256 -21.34 -18.68 12.70
CA ARG A 256 -21.92 -19.78 11.94
C ARG A 256 -21.66 -19.65 10.45
N LEU A 257 -22.13 -18.56 9.85
CA LEU A 257 -22.16 -18.40 8.40
C LEU A 257 -21.00 -17.54 7.94
N THR A 258 -20.32 -18.00 6.91
CA THR A 258 -19.45 -17.14 6.10
C THR A 258 -20.20 -16.71 4.85
N THR A 259 -20.28 -15.40 4.61
CA THR A 259 -20.95 -14.82 3.44
C THR A 259 -19.93 -14.14 2.53
N LEU A 260 -20.06 -14.37 1.22
CA LEU A 260 -19.20 -13.78 0.19
C LEU A 260 -19.99 -12.74 -0.60
N TRP A 261 -19.42 -11.55 -0.79
CA TRP A 261 -20.05 -10.40 -1.44
C TRP A 261 -19.16 -9.84 -2.54
N GLN A 262 -19.74 -9.47 -3.68
CA GLN A 262 -19.04 -8.71 -4.71
C GLN A 262 -19.06 -7.23 -4.35
N PHE A 263 -17.89 -6.63 -4.23
CA PHE A 263 -17.76 -5.19 -4.08
C PHE A 263 -17.76 -4.52 -5.45
N ASP A 264 -18.61 -3.51 -5.61
CA ASP A 264 -18.69 -2.66 -6.79
C ASP A 264 -18.71 -1.18 -6.39
N ALA A 265 -17.62 -0.48 -6.67
CA ALA A 265 -17.47 0.94 -6.38
C ALA A 265 -18.46 1.84 -7.16
N ALA A 266 -19.00 1.36 -8.30
CA ALA A 266 -19.99 2.10 -9.07
C ALA A 266 -21.41 1.97 -8.48
N SER A 267 -21.63 0.97 -7.63
CA SER A 267 -22.95 0.74 -7.02
C SER A 267 -23.18 1.67 -5.82
N PRO A 268 -24.39 2.22 -5.64
CA PRO A 268 -24.67 3.19 -4.57
C PRO A 268 -24.55 2.61 -3.16
N THR A 269 -24.73 1.29 -3.02
CA THR A 269 -24.63 0.56 -1.75
C THR A 269 -23.30 -0.17 -1.60
N PHE A 270 -22.39 -0.09 -2.58
CA PHE A 270 -21.12 -0.81 -2.70
C PHE A 270 -21.19 -2.35 -2.75
N ILE A 271 -22.24 -2.94 -2.19
CA ILE A 271 -22.58 -4.36 -2.22
C ILE A 271 -24.03 -4.54 -2.68
N GLY A 272 -24.33 -5.68 -3.31
CA GLY A 272 -25.68 -6.06 -3.69
C GLY A 272 -26.59 -6.35 -2.49
N PRO A 273 -27.90 -6.60 -2.71
CA PRO A 273 -28.85 -6.91 -1.63
C PRO A 273 -28.70 -8.34 -1.07
N SER A 274 -28.04 -9.25 -1.81
CA SER A 274 -27.80 -10.63 -1.40
C SER A 274 -26.34 -11.01 -1.64
N PRO A 275 -25.75 -11.91 -0.84
CA PRO A 275 -24.40 -12.40 -1.06
C PRO A 275 -24.32 -13.22 -2.35
N VAL A 276 -23.12 -13.29 -2.91
CA VAL A 276 -22.76 -14.19 -4.03
C VAL A 276 -22.84 -15.64 -3.57
N ALA A 277 -22.38 -15.92 -2.35
CA ALA A 277 -22.40 -17.25 -1.77
C ALA A 277 -22.49 -17.19 -0.24
N THR A 278 -23.08 -18.23 0.36
CA THR A 278 -23.18 -18.41 1.82
C THR A 278 -22.79 -19.84 2.19
N VAL A 279 -21.95 -20.00 3.21
CA VAL A 279 -21.41 -21.31 3.64
C VAL A 279 -21.59 -21.49 5.14
N ASP A 280 -22.10 -22.65 5.56
CA ASP A 280 -22.19 -23.02 6.98
C ASP A 280 -20.84 -23.51 7.50
N THR A 281 -20.04 -22.56 8.01
CA THR A 281 -18.72 -22.82 8.59
C THR A 281 -18.79 -23.22 10.06
N GLY A 282 -19.90 -22.92 10.76
CA GLY A 282 -20.04 -23.11 12.21
C GLY A 282 -19.95 -24.57 12.66
N VAL A 283 -20.29 -25.52 11.79
CA VAL A 283 -20.12 -26.97 12.02
C VAL A 283 -18.65 -27.35 12.26
N HIS A 284 -17.72 -26.49 11.82
CA HIS A 284 -16.29 -26.71 11.92
C HIS A 284 -15.62 -25.90 13.03
N GLY A 285 -16.37 -25.09 13.79
CA GLY A 285 -15.88 -24.17 14.81
C GLY A 285 -16.04 -22.71 14.40
N TRP A 286 -15.80 -21.79 15.31
CA TRP A 286 -15.90 -20.36 15.02
C TRP A 286 -14.74 -19.89 14.14
N PRO A 287 -15.00 -19.18 13.04
CA PRO A 287 -13.95 -18.53 12.27
C PRO A 287 -13.18 -17.52 13.12
N THR A 288 -11.86 -17.72 13.23
CA THR A 288 -10.96 -16.83 13.98
C THR A 288 -10.19 -15.91 13.03
N VAL A 289 -9.82 -16.40 11.86
CA VAL A 289 -9.04 -15.67 10.85
C VAL A 289 -9.43 -16.15 9.45
N ALA A 290 -9.35 -15.25 8.47
CA ALA A 290 -9.62 -15.56 7.08
C ALA A 290 -8.61 -14.86 6.17
N ALA A 291 -8.20 -15.54 5.10
CA ALA A 291 -7.32 -14.99 4.07
C ALA A 291 -7.71 -15.57 2.70
N TRP A 292 -7.63 -14.74 1.66
CA TRP A 292 -7.81 -15.20 0.29
C TRP A 292 -6.53 -15.84 -0.25
N THR A 293 -6.68 -16.80 -1.15
CA THR A 293 -5.56 -17.29 -1.98
C THR A 293 -5.04 -16.17 -2.87
N ALA A 294 -3.76 -16.24 -3.27
CA ALA A 294 -3.12 -15.21 -4.08
C ALA A 294 -3.83 -14.96 -5.44
N ASP A 295 -4.47 -15.99 -6.00
CA ASP A 295 -5.27 -15.91 -7.24
C ASP A 295 -6.73 -15.47 -6.98
N SER A 296 -7.12 -15.28 -5.72
CA SER A 296 -8.47 -14.96 -5.27
C SER A 296 -9.53 -15.96 -5.77
N SER A 297 -9.17 -17.24 -5.94
CA SER A 297 -10.11 -18.32 -6.33
C SER A 297 -10.76 -19.01 -5.14
N ALA A 298 -10.12 -18.97 -3.97
CA ALA A 298 -10.64 -19.58 -2.76
C ALA A 298 -10.33 -18.76 -1.51
N LEU A 299 -11.20 -18.90 -0.52
CA LEU A 299 -11.07 -18.35 0.82
C LEU A 299 -10.58 -19.44 1.77
N VAL A 300 -9.52 -19.14 2.49
CA VAL A 300 -8.99 -20.00 3.56
C VAL A 300 -9.43 -19.45 4.91
N ILE A 301 -10.04 -20.29 5.74
CA ILE A 301 -10.57 -19.91 7.05
C ILE A 301 -9.95 -20.78 8.14
N GLY A 302 -9.35 -20.14 9.15
CA GLY A 302 -8.91 -20.79 10.38
C GLY A 302 -10.04 -20.77 11.42
N THR A 303 -10.16 -21.85 12.20
CA THR A 303 -11.22 -21.99 13.21
C THR A 303 -10.66 -22.18 14.63
N SER A 304 -11.49 -21.87 15.62
CA SER A 304 -11.26 -22.11 17.06
C SER A 304 -11.00 -23.58 17.41
N LEU A 305 -11.58 -24.51 16.64
CA LEU A 305 -11.45 -25.97 16.85
C LEU A 305 -10.25 -26.59 16.13
N GLY A 306 -9.33 -25.77 15.60
CA GLY A 306 -8.14 -26.25 14.91
C GLY A 306 -8.42 -26.90 13.56
N ARG A 307 -9.44 -26.43 12.85
CA ARG A 307 -9.70 -26.77 11.45
C ARG A 307 -9.33 -25.60 10.54
N VAL A 308 -8.80 -25.92 9.37
CA VAL A 308 -8.55 -24.97 8.28
C VAL A 308 -9.47 -25.36 7.12
N LEU A 309 -10.33 -24.44 6.70
CA LEU A 309 -11.34 -24.65 5.66
C LEU A 309 -10.87 -23.97 4.37
N LEU A 310 -11.03 -24.66 3.24
CA LEU A 310 -10.87 -24.10 1.90
C LEU A 310 -12.24 -24.00 1.25
N VAL A 311 -12.68 -22.77 0.97
CA VAL A 311 -14.00 -22.46 0.43
C VAL A 311 -13.83 -21.78 -0.93
N THR A 312 -14.43 -22.32 -1.98
CA THR A 312 -14.39 -21.70 -3.32
C THR A 312 -15.31 -20.48 -3.39
N VAL A 313 -15.09 -19.60 -4.37
CA VAL A 313 -15.95 -18.40 -4.57
C VAL A 313 -17.43 -18.76 -4.74
N ASP A 314 -17.73 -19.93 -5.30
CA ASP A 314 -19.09 -20.43 -5.50
C ASP A 314 -19.80 -20.86 -4.20
N GLY A 315 -19.10 -20.79 -3.05
CA GLY A 315 -19.62 -21.21 -1.75
C GLY A 315 -19.51 -22.70 -1.48
N HIS A 316 -18.75 -23.44 -2.30
CA HIS A 316 -18.49 -24.85 -2.04
C HIS A 316 -17.33 -25.00 -1.06
N LEU A 317 -17.55 -25.73 0.03
CA LEU A 317 -16.49 -26.17 0.94
C LEU A 317 -15.72 -27.29 0.26
N GLU A 318 -14.54 -26.98 -0.30
CA GLU A 318 -13.72 -27.92 -1.06
C GLU A 318 -12.98 -28.87 -0.14
N ARG A 319 -12.29 -28.33 0.88
CA ARG A 319 -11.42 -29.12 1.78
C ARG A 319 -11.52 -28.65 3.23
N VAL A 320 -11.29 -29.60 4.13
CA VAL A 320 -11.26 -29.38 5.59
C VAL A 320 -10.04 -30.06 6.16
N TRP A 321 -9.00 -29.28 6.43
CA TRP A 321 -7.80 -29.79 7.09
C TRP A 321 -7.91 -29.68 8.59
N ARG A 322 -7.24 -30.59 9.31
CA ARG A 322 -7.15 -30.58 10.77
C ARG A 322 -5.73 -30.34 11.22
N VAL A 323 -5.60 -29.41 12.15
CA VAL A 323 -4.36 -29.08 12.84
C VAL A 323 -4.04 -30.15 13.91
N PRO A 324 -2.77 -30.55 14.07
CA PRO A 324 -2.35 -31.43 15.16
C PRO A 324 -2.76 -30.89 16.54
N GLY A 325 -3.39 -31.73 17.36
CA GLY A 325 -3.77 -31.36 18.72
C GLY A 325 -5.01 -30.47 18.85
N ALA A 326 -5.73 -30.18 17.74
CA ALA A 326 -6.97 -29.39 17.74
C ALA A 326 -6.85 -28.01 18.43
N GLN A 327 -5.67 -27.39 18.32
CA GLN A 327 -5.42 -26.05 18.84
C GLN A 327 -6.07 -24.99 17.93
N PRO A 328 -6.55 -23.86 18.48
CA PRO A 328 -7.15 -22.80 17.69
C PRO A 328 -6.14 -22.24 16.68
N VAL A 329 -6.60 -22.02 15.46
CA VAL A 329 -5.83 -21.33 14.43
C VAL A 329 -5.89 -19.84 14.71
N VAL A 330 -4.74 -19.19 14.85
CA VAL A 330 -4.66 -17.76 15.22
C VAL A 330 -4.32 -16.87 14.04
N SER A 331 -3.63 -17.40 13.03
CA SER A 331 -3.27 -16.67 11.82
C SER A 331 -3.16 -17.63 10.65
N VAL A 332 -3.57 -17.19 9.46
CA VAL A 332 -3.50 -17.97 8.22
C VAL A 332 -3.03 -17.09 7.07
N THR A 333 -2.22 -17.65 6.19
CA THR A 333 -1.83 -17.04 4.92
C THR A 333 -1.85 -18.09 3.81
N ALA A 334 -2.24 -17.69 2.62
CA ALA A 334 -2.36 -18.57 1.46
C ALA A 334 -1.59 -17.96 0.28
N PRO A 335 -0.25 -18.12 0.23
CA PRO A 335 0.53 -17.81 -0.96
C PRO A 335 0.11 -18.70 -2.14
N THR A 336 0.80 -18.59 -3.27
CA THR A 336 0.35 -19.11 -4.57
C THR A 336 -0.13 -20.57 -4.57
N ALA A 337 0.64 -21.50 -3.99
CA ALA A 337 0.33 -22.92 -4.00
C ALA A 337 0.31 -23.56 -2.60
N LEU A 338 0.41 -22.76 -1.54
CA LEU A 338 0.51 -23.27 -0.17
C LEU A 338 -0.50 -22.59 0.73
N VAL A 339 -0.92 -23.30 1.77
CA VAL A 339 -1.64 -22.74 2.91
C VAL A 339 -0.77 -22.89 4.13
N VAL A 340 -0.59 -21.80 4.88
CA VAL A 340 0.20 -21.77 6.11
C VAL A 340 -0.70 -21.31 7.25
N ALA A 341 -0.80 -22.12 8.30
CA ALA A 341 -1.57 -21.80 9.49
C ALA A 341 -0.68 -21.82 10.74
N ALA A 342 -0.87 -20.82 11.60
CA ALA A 342 -0.24 -20.74 12.90
C ALA A 342 -1.19 -21.24 13.99
N PHE A 343 -0.69 -22.11 14.87
CA PHE A 343 -1.43 -22.67 16.00
C PHE A 343 -0.48 -22.97 17.16
N GLY A 344 -0.86 -22.57 18.36
CA GLY A 344 0.00 -22.75 19.54
C GLY A 344 1.40 -22.19 19.31
N ARG A 345 2.42 -23.07 19.30
CA ARG A 345 3.83 -22.70 19.08
C ARG A 345 4.39 -23.18 17.73
N SER A 346 3.51 -23.71 16.90
CA SER A 346 3.84 -24.46 15.69
C SER A 346 3.23 -23.79 14.46
N LEU A 347 3.82 -24.10 13.31
CA LEU A 347 3.30 -23.77 12.00
C LEU A 347 2.95 -25.06 11.28
N GLY A 348 1.85 -25.05 10.54
CA GLY A 348 1.44 -26.11 9.63
C GLY A 348 1.39 -25.58 8.21
N VAL A 349 1.89 -26.37 7.26
CA VAL A 349 1.86 -26.06 5.83
C VAL A 349 1.17 -27.19 5.08
N TRP A 350 0.22 -26.80 4.22
CA TRP A 350 -0.47 -27.66 3.27
C TRP A 350 -0.16 -27.22 1.85
N ASP A 351 -0.07 -28.20 0.95
CA ASP A 351 0.05 -27.97 -0.48
C ASP A 351 -1.35 -27.96 -1.10
N LEU A 352 -1.66 -26.94 -1.90
CA LEU A 352 -2.94 -26.82 -2.58
C LEU A 352 -3.05 -27.78 -3.77
N ASP A 353 -1.92 -28.08 -4.42
CA ASP A 353 -1.86 -28.91 -5.63
C ASP A 353 -1.90 -30.41 -5.31
N ASP A 354 -1.55 -30.79 -4.07
CA ASP A 354 -1.70 -32.17 -3.61
C ASP A 354 -3.18 -32.46 -3.35
N ALA A 355 -3.76 -33.33 -4.21
CA ALA A 355 -5.15 -33.76 -4.12
C ALA A 355 -5.43 -34.70 -2.93
N SER A 356 -4.41 -35.09 -2.17
CA SER A 356 -4.58 -35.90 -0.97
C SER A 356 -4.88 -35.03 0.27
N ASP A 357 -5.73 -35.53 1.19
CA ASP A 357 -5.88 -35.03 2.56
C ASP A 357 -4.60 -35.32 3.39
N ALA A 358 -3.43 -35.04 2.83
CA ALA A 358 -2.15 -35.27 3.45
C ALA A 358 -2.04 -34.48 4.75
N GLN A 359 -1.37 -35.09 5.74
CA GLN A 359 -1.09 -34.41 6.99
C GLN A 359 -0.22 -33.16 6.73
N PRO A 360 -0.46 -32.06 7.46
CA PRO A 360 0.36 -30.86 7.33
C PRO A 360 1.82 -31.16 7.62
N ARG A 361 2.71 -30.53 6.87
CA ARG A 361 4.10 -30.38 7.30
C ARG A 361 4.10 -29.45 8.51
N THR A 362 4.43 -29.99 9.68
CA THR A 362 4.36 -29.26 10.94
C THR A 362 5.71 -29.24 11.63
N TRP A 363 6.08 -28.08 12.18
CA TRP A 363 7.27 -27.94 13.02
C TRP A 363 7.03 -26.95 14.16
N THR A 364 7.87 -27.02 15.19
CA THR A 364 7.89 -26.05 16.30
C THR A 364 8.69 -24.84 15.87
N ALA A 365 8.02 -23.69 15.68
CA ALA A 365 8.66 -22.47 15.21
C ALA A 365 9.19 -21.61 16.37
N HIS A 366 8.43 -21.51 17.45
CA HIS A 366 8.69 -20.59 18.57
C HIS A 366 8.66 -21.28 19.93
N ASP A 367 9.29 -20.65 20.92
CA ASP A 367 9.25 -21.12 22.32
C ASP A 367 7.96 -20.65 23.01
N GLY A 368 7.44 -19.50 22.56
CA GLY A 368 6.15 -18.91 22.92
C GLY A 368 5.06 -19.18 21.88
N ALA A 369 3.85 -18.68 22.16
CA ALA A 369 2.72 -18.83 21.24
C ALA A 369 2.94 -17.94 20.01
N VAL A 370 2.83 -18.52 18.82
CA VAL A 370 2.85 -17.78 17.57
C VAL A 370 1.58 -16.94 17.52
N ALA A 371 1.72 -15.63 17.33
CA ALA A 371 0.59 -14.72 17.24
C ALA A 371 0.17 -14.48 15.80
N VAL A 372 1.13 -14.47 14.88
CA VAL A 372 0.91 -14.05 13.49
C VAL A 372 1.90 -14.72 12.54
N VAL A 373 1.44 -14.98 11.31
CA VAL A 373 2.26 -15.49 10.21
C VAL A 373 2.03 -14.66 8.95
N ALA A 374 3.10 -14.39 8.21
CA ALA A 374 3.07 -13.73 6.91
C ALA A 374 3.94 -14.54 5.93
N SER A 375 3.61 -14.52 4.64
CA SER A 375 4.37 -15.26 3.61
C SER A 375 4.70 -14.35 2.43
N GLY A 376 5.97 -14.38 2.00
CA GLY A 376 6.41 -13.70 0.79
C GLY A 376 5.80 -14.31 -0.47
N ARG A 377 5.52 -13.48 -1.46
CA ARG A 377 5.04 -13.86 -2.79
C ARG A 377 6.19 -14.25 -3.72
N ILE A 378 7.36 -13.63 -3.58
CA ILE A 378 8.51 -13.81 -4.47
C ILE A 378 9.41 -14.97 -4.01
N ASP A 379 9.87 -14.91 -2.75
CA ASP A 379 10.86 -15.83 -2.20
C ASP A 379 10.23 -17.05 -1.49
N GLN A 380 8.90 -17.07 -1.39
CA GLN A 380 8.12 -18.04 -0.61
C GLN A 380 8.60 -18.19 0.85
N THR A 381 9.28 -17.18 1.39
CA THR A 381 9.73 -17.19 2.78
C THR A 381 8.54 -16.96 3.70
N ILE A 382 8.41 -17.79 4.72
CA ILE A 382 7.38 -17.68 5.75
C ILE A 382 7.98 -16.96 6.95
N TYR A 383 7.34 -15.89 7.40
CA TYR A 383 7.72 -15.13 8.59
C TYR A 383 6.73 -15.39 9.71
N SER A 384 7.22 -15.61 10.93
CA SER A 384 6.41 -15.83 12.11
C SER A 384 6.81 -14.91 13.25
N GLY A 385 5.83 -14.25 13.84
CA GLY A 385 5.97 -13.43 15.04
C GLY A 385 5.25 -14.07 16.22
N ALA A 386 5.89 -14.08 17.38
CA ALA A 386 5.38 -14.75 18.57
C ALA A 386 5.49 -13.92 19.85
N SER A 387 4.85 -14.44 20.90
CA SER A 387 4.88 -13.87 22.24
C SER A 387 6.26 -13.97 22.93
N ASP A 388 7.20 -14.73 22.37
CA ASP A 388 8.60 -14.79 22.81
C ASP A 388 9.42 -13.57 22.38
N GLY A 389 8.81 -12.68 21.57
CA GLY A 389 9.45 -11.48 21.05
C GLY A 389 10.47 -11.73 19.95
N ALA A 390 10.51 -12.94 19.39
CA ALA A 390 11.32 -13.28 18.24
C ALA A 390 10.50 -13.16 16.95
N LEU A 391 11.14 -12.64 15.90
CA LEU A 391 10.67 -12.73 14.52
C LEU A 391 11.57 -13.70 13.77
N LYS A 392 10.99 -14.79 13.24
CA LYS A 392 11.75 -15.85 12.55
C LYS A 392 11.28 -16.00 11.11
N ALA A 393 12.20 -16.42 10.25
CA ALA A 393 11.96 -16.72 8.83
C ALA A 393 12.17 -18.22 8.56
N TRP A 394 11.36 -18.79 7.69
CA TRP A 394 11.31 -20.22 7.40
C TRP A 394 11.14 -20.47 5.90
N THR A 395 11.72 -21.56 5.43
CA THR A 395 11.32 -22.15 4.14
C THR A 395 9.99 -22.89 4.30
N PRO A 396 9.26 -23.15 3.20
CA PRO A 396 8.07 -24.02 3.22
C PRO A 396 8.32 -25.45 3.73
N THR A 397 9.59 -25.88 3.78
CA THR A 397 9.99 -27.19 4.32
C THR A 397 10.20 -27.18 5.83
N GLY A 398 10.06 -26.03 6.50
CA GLY A 398 10.31 -25.86 7.93
C GLY A 398 11.77 -25.64 8.30
N THR A 399 12.64 -25.33 7.33
CA THR A 399 14.04 -24.99 7.60
C THR A 399 14.14 -23.51 7.95
N ALA A 400 14.82 -23.18 9.07
CA ALA A 400 15.03 -21.79 9.45
C ALA A 400 15.94 -21.07 8.46
N VAL A 401 15.52 -19.89 8.00
CA VAL A 401 16.33 -18.98 7.18
C VAL A 401 17.01 -17.99 8.13
N ALA A 402 18.34 -17.97 8.13
CA ALA A 402 19.10 -17.07 8.99
C ALA A 402 19.04 -15.64 8.43
N VAL A 403 18.41 -14.73 9.18
CA VAL A 403 18.28 -13.31 8.83
C VAL A 403 18.81 -12.49 10.00
N SER A 404 19.93 -11.80 9.79
CA SER A 404 20.73 -11.19 10.87
C SER A 404 20.08 -9.94 11.49
N ASN A 405 19.22 -9.26 10.75
CA ASN A 405 18.55 -8.04 11.17
C ASN A 405 17.18 -8.26 11.84
N LEU A 406 16.71 -9.50 11.95
CA LEU A 406 15.46 -9.80 12.65
C LEU A 406 15.68 -9.91 14.17
N PRO A 407 14.74 -9.41 14.98
CA PRO A 407 14.83 -9.49 16.44
C PRO A 407 14.71 -10.94 16.90
N THR A 408 15.65 -11.36 17.75
CA THR A 408 15.67 -12.71 18.34
C THR A 408 15.00 -12.77 19.71
N LYS A 409 14.89 -11.62 20.39
CA LYS A 409 14.24 -11.42 21.69
C LYS A 409 13.76 -9.99 21.77
N GLY A 410 12.70 -9.74 22.52
CA GLY A 410 12.18 -8.39 22.71
C GLY A 410 10.78 -8.37 23.30
N TYR A 411 10.04 -7.34 22.94
CA TYR A 411 8.62 -7.23 23.29
C TYR A 411 7.79 -8.26 22.51
N PRO A 412 6.65 -8.74 23.06
CA PRO A 412 5.75 -9.64 22.34
C PRO A 412 5.28 -9.06 21.00
N ILE A 413 5.39 -9.86 19.93
CA ILE A 413 4.91 -9.48 18.59
C ILE A 413 3.45 -9.88 18.47
N PHE A 414 2.60 -8.93 18.05
CA PHE A 414 1.16 -9.15 17.88
C PHE A 414 0.73 -9.08 16.41
N GLY A 415 1.39 -8.28 15.59
CA GLY A 415 1.09 -8.15 14.18
C GLY A 415 2.35 -8.19 13.33
N LEU A 416 2.18 -8.72 12.13
CA LEU A 416 3.24 -8.91 11.15
C LEU A 416 2.64 -8.78 9.76
N CYS A 417 3.23 -7.96 8.92
CA CYS A 417 2.81 -7.83 7.53
C CYS A 417 4.02 -7.59 6.62
N LEU A 418 3.95 -8.14 5.41
CA LEU A 418 4.91 -7.89 4.35
C LEU A 418 4.40 -6.78 3.44
N SER A 419 5.33 -5.97 2.93
CA SER A 419 5.02 -5.00 1.90
C SER A 419 4.64 -5.69 0.58
N PRO A 420 3.94 -5.01 -0.34
CA PRO A 420 3.42 -5.62 -1.56
C PRO A 420 4.48 -6.30 -2.45
N ASN A 421 5.72 -5.79 -2.46
CA ASN A 421 6.83 -6.35 -3.24
C ASN A 421 7.82 -7.15 -2.37
N ASP A 422 7.43 -7.58 -1.17
CA ASP A 422 8.25 -8.34 -0.20
C ASP A 422 9.59 -7.68 0.18
N VAL A 423 9.71 -6.35 0.06
CA VAL A 423 10.94 -5.61 0.40
C VAL A 423 11.04 -5.34 1.90
N LEU A 424 9.91 -5.06 2.56
CA LEU A 424 9.85 -4.69 3.97
C LEU A 424 8.98 -5.66 4.76
N VAL A 425 9.49 -6.10 5.91
CA VAL A 425 8.75 -6.82 6.94
C VAL A 425 8.41 -5.84 8.04
N THR A 426 7.12 -5.69 8.36
CA THR A 426 6.66 -4.76 9.40
C THR A 426 6.09 -5.52 10.58
N ALA A 427 6.60 -5.26 11.78
CA ALA A 427 6.19 -5.92 13.01
C ALA A 427 5.60 -4.90 14.01
N THR A 428 4.49 -5.27 14.64
CA THR A 428 3.90 -4.51 15.74
C THR A 428 4.13 -5.22 17.07
N TYR A 429 4.55 -4.44 18.05
CA TYR A 429 4.89 -4.90 19.39
C TYR A 429 3.88 -4.41 20.40
N LEU A 430 3.61 -5.25 21.40
CA LEU A 430 2.91 -4.85 22.61
C LEU A 430 3.95 -4.49 23.67
N LEU A 431 4.00 -3.22 24.09
CA LEU A 431 4.84 -2.83 25.21
C LEU A 431 4.06 -3.07 26.51
N PRO A 432 4.47 -4.03 27.36
CA PRO A 432 3.90 -4.15 28.67
C PRO A 432 4.22 -2.88 29.46
N PRO A 433 3.31 -2.46 30.36
CA PRO A 433 3.54 -1.27 31.14
C PRO A 433 4.82 -1.35 31.97
N ALA A 434 5.60 -0.27 32.01
CA ALA A 434 6.77 -0.17 32.87
C ALA A 434 6.37 -0.36 34.34
N ALA A 435 6.67 -1.52 34.91
CA ALA A 435 6.42 -1.84 36.30
C ALA A 435 7.43 -1.10 37.19
N ARG A 436 7.17 0.18 37.51
CA ARG A 436 7.74 0.79 38.73
C ARG A 436 6.62 1.33 39.62
N PRO A 437 6.30 0.64 40.73
CA PRO A 437 5.39 1.19 41.72
C PRO A 437 6.09 2.36 42.43
N CYS A 438 5.67 3.60 42.14
CA CYS A 438 6.01 4.72 43.01
C CYS A 438 5.11 4.64 44.25
N ARG A 439 5.72 4.43 45.43
CA ARG A 439 5.04 4.03 46.67
C ARG A 439 4.25 5.15 47.38
N THR A 440 3.90 6.23 46.71
CA THR A 440 3.33 7.43 47.37
C THR A 440 1.86 7.68 47.11
N THR A 441 1.23 7.05 46.12
CA THR A 441 -0.22 7.18 45.88
C THR A 441 -0.82 5.84 45.43
N GLN A 442 -1.66 5.25 46.28
CA GLN A 442 -2.37 3.99 46.02
C GLN A 442 -3.41 4.09 44.87
N ALA A 443 -3.57 5.28 44.28
CA ALA A 443 -4.46 5.57 43.16
C ALA A 443 -3.75 5.54 41.79
N ASP A 444 -2.41 5.54 41.74
CA ASP A 444 -1.64 5.53 40.49
C ASP A 444 -1.10 4.14 40.12
N THR A 445 -1.39 3.12 40.93
CA THR A 445 -0.90 1.74 40.75
C THR A 445 -1.73 0.88 39.80
N THR A 446 -2.79 1.38 39.16
CA THR A 446 -3.71 0.50 38.39
C THR A 446 -3.76 0.64 36.88
N TYR A 447 -3.23 1.68 36.23
CA TYR A 447 -3.32 1.76 34.75
C TYR A 447 -2.14 2.50 34.12
N SER A 448 -1.02 1.81 34.08
CA SER A 448 0.10 2.14 33.22
C SER A 448 -0.31 1.89 31.76
N ARG A 449 -0.19 2.93 30.93
CA ARG A 449 -0.63 2.92 29.53
C ARG A 449 0.11 1.82 28.78
N VAL A 450 -0.62 0.79 28.35
CA VAL A 450 -0.09 -0.18 27.38
C VAL A 450 0.06 0.58 26.07
N SER A 451 1.29 0.65 25.55
CA SER A 451 1.58 1.30 24.28
C SER A 451 2.05 0.26 23.27
N GLY A 452 2.06 0.64 22.00
CA GLY A 452 2.56 -0.23 20.94
C GLY A 452 3.89 0.29 20.39
N GLY A 453 4.65 -0.61 19.80
CA GLY A 453 5.80 -0.28 18.97
C GLY A 453 5.53 -0.77 17.56
N LEU A 454 6.10 -0.09 16.57
CA LEU A 454 6.10 -0.51 15.18
C LEU A 454 7.55 -0.51 14.70
N GLU A 455 7.99 -1.58 14.06
CA GLU A 455 9.31 -1.63 13.42
C GLU A 455 9.21 -2.16 12.01
N HIS A 456 10.07 -1.63 11.14
CA HIS A 456 10.27 -2.08 9.78
C HIS A 456 11.64 -2.73 9.67
N PHE A 457 11.69 -3.90 9.03
CA PHE A 457 12.90 -4.64 8.75
C PHE A 457 13.02 -4.85 7.25
N ALA A 458 14.24 -4.76 6.70
CA ALA A 458 14.49 -5.22 5.35
C ALA A 458 14.29 -6.74 5.28
N ALA A 459 13.52 -7.20 4.30
CA ALA A 459 13.43 -8.62 3.98
C ALA A 459 14.80 -9.13 3.48
N PRO A 460 15.08 -10.44 3.53
CA PRO A 460 16.33 -11.04 3.06
C PRO A 460 16.68 -10.62 1.63
N ALA A 461 15.66 -10.54 0.76
CA ALA A 461 15.75 -10.12 -0.64
C ALA A 461 16.05 -8.61 -0.83
N ALA A 462 16.14 -7.83 0.24
CA ALA A 462 16.34 -6.38 0.22
C ALA A 462 17.49 -5.90 1.14
N THR A 463 18.29 -6.82 1.68
CA THR A 463 19.34 -6.49 2.66
C THR A 463 20.52 -5.71 2.08
N THR A 464 20.83 -5.89 0.80
CA THR A 464 21.96 -5.25 0.13
C THR A 464 21.55 -4.68 -1.21
N ALA A 465 22.24 -3.63 -1.67
CA ALA A 465 21.98 -3.00 -2.96
C ALA A 465 21.92 -3.97 -4.17
N PRO A 466 22.89 -4.89 -4.37
CA PRO A 466 22.84 -5.79 -5.52
C PRO A 466 21.70 -6.79 -5.44
N VAL A 467 21.37 -7.28 -4.23
CA VAL A 467 20.27 -8.22 -4.03
C VAL A 467 18.93 -7.51 -4.27
N LEU A 468 18.76 -6.29 -3.73
CA LEU A 468 17.56 -5.48 -3.97
C LEU A 468 17.39 -5.16 -5.45
N ALA A 469 18.45 -4.79 -6.16
CA ALA A 469 18.38 -4.53 -7.60
C ALA A 469 17.98 -5.77 -8.39
N ALA A 470 18.52 -6.95 -8.06
CA ALA A 470 18.14 -8.21 -8.71
C ALA A 470 16.68 -8.59 -8.41
N THR A 471 16.22 -8.41 -7.17
CA THR A 471 14.82 -8.64 -6.79
C THR A 471 13.87 -7.71 -7.58
N LEU A 472 14.23 -6.43 -7.72
CA LEU A 472 13.46 -5.47 -8.50
C LEU A 472 13.46 -5.82 -9.99
N GLU A 473 14.59 -6.28 -10.54
CA GLU A 473 14.67 -6.74 -11.93
C GLU A 473 13.78 -7.97 -12.17
N GLU A 474 13.79 -8.96 -11.27
CA GLU A 474 12.93 -10.14 -11.35
C GLU A 474 11.45 -9.76 -11.25
N LEU A 475 11.10 -8.83 -10.37
CA LEU A 475 9.74 -8.30 -10.24
C LEU A 475 9.26 -7.63 -11.52
N LEU A 476 10.06 -6.71 -12.05
CA LEU A 476 9.74 -5.92 -13.24
C LEU A 476 9.71 -6.75 -14.53
N THR A 477 10.34 -7.92 -14.54
CA THR A 477 10.33 -8.86 -15.68
C THR A 477 9.21 -9.90 -15.57
N ARG A 478 8.83 -10.33 -14.35
CA ARG A 478 7.75 -11.30 -14.13
C ARG A 478 6.34 -10.69 -14.20
N GLN A 479 6.16 -9.49 -13.66
CA GLN A 479 4.88 -8.80 -13.75
C GLN A 479 4.78 -8.15 -15.14
N SER A 480 3.95 -8.73 -16.01
CA SER A 480 3.61 -8.14 -17.32
C SER A 480 2.77 -6.85 -17.20
N THR A 481 2.38 -6.48 -15.98
CA THR A 481 1.78 -5.21 -15.61
C THR A 481 2.89 -4.19 -15.32
N GLY A 482 2.65 -2.89 -15.56
CA GLY A 482 3.68 -1.84 -15.51
C GLY A 482 4.42 -1.72 -14.17
N VAL A 483 5.32 -0.73 -14.05
CA VAL A 483 5.97 -0.39 -12.77
C VAL A 483 4.91 0.04 -11.76
N ASP A 484 4.25 -0.92 -11.13
CA ASP A 484 3.39 -0.65 -10.01
C ASP A 484 4.27 -0.07 -8.90
N SER A 485 3.69 0.87 -8.16
CA SER A 485 4.43 1.77 -7.29
C SER A 485 5.36 1.02 -6.32
N LEU A 486 6.68 1.21 -6.47
CA LEU A 486 7.76 0.67 -5.65
C LEU A 486 7.84 1.29 -4.24
N PHE A 487 6.70 1.60 -3.61
CA PHE A 487 6.62 2.39 -2.37
C PHE A 487 7.44 1.80 -1.23
N ASP A 488 7.54 0.48 -1.15
CA ASP A 488 8.30 -0.22 -0.13
C ASP A 488 9.82 -0.15 -0.35
N ALA A 489 10.29 -0.30 -1.58
CA ALA A 489 11.68 -0.04 -1.95
C ALA A 489 12.06 1.43 -1.69
N LEU A 490 11.15 2.37 -2.01
CA LEU A 490 11.36 3.79 -1.74
C LEU A 490 11.41 4.09 -0.24
N ALA A 491 10.51 3.49 0.55
CA ALA A 491 10.51 3.63 2.00
C ALA A 491 11.81 3.10 2.62
N LEU A 492 12.27 1.93 2.19
CA LEU A 492 13.55 1.36 2.65
C LEU A 492 14.72 2.29 2.30
N CYS A 493 14.78 2.76 1.05
CA CYS A 493 15.83 3.67 0.60
C CYS A 493 15.81 5.01 1.35
N HIS A 494 14.63 5.49 1.73
CA HIS A 494 14.48 6.70 2.53
C HIS A 494 14.96 6.51 3.97
N PHE A 495 14.58 5.40 4.61
CA PHE A 495 15.05 5.07 5.95
C PHE A 495 16.57 4.95 6.01
N ASP A 496 17.16 4.26 5.03
CA ASP A 496 18.61 4.14 4.90
C ASP A 496 19.28 5.50 4.66
N GLN A 497 18.69 6.36 3.82
CA GLN A 497 19.18 7.73 3.64
C GLN A 497 19.19 8.52 4.95
N GLY A 498 18.11 8.42 5.75
CA GLY A 498 18.04 9.03 7.07
C GLY A 498 19.18 8.55 7.99
N ALA A 499 19.40 7.25 8.06
CA ALA A 499 20.49 6.65 8.83
C ALA A 499 21.88 7.10 8.33
N CYS A 500 22.08 7.15 7.02
CA CYS A 500 23.31 7.64 6.40
C CYS A 500 23.58 9.11 6.75
N THR A 501 22.58 9.99 6.65
CA THR A 501 22.74 11.41 7.00
C THR A 501 23.06 11.63 8.47
N ALA A 502 22.45 10.85 9.37
CA ALA A 502 22.76 10.89 10.79
C ALA A 502 24.22 10.46 11.05
N LYS A 503 24.65 9.35 10.42
CA LYS A 503 26.02 8.85 10.51
C LYS A 503 27.05 9.81 9.92
N GLU A 504 26.76 10.43 8.78
CA GLU A 504 27.61 11.47 8.21
C GLU A 504 27.75 12.66 9.17
N THR A 505 26.65 13.08 9.80
CA THR A 505 26.65 14.19 10.76
C THR A 505 27.49 13.84 12.00
N GLU A 506 27.38 12.61 12.49
CA GLU A 506 28.19 12.09 13.60
C GLU A 506 29.68 12.05 13.23
N LEU A 507 30.04 11.47 12.08
CA LEU A 507 31.43 11.41 11.61
C LEU A 507 32.02 12.82 11.41
N ARG A 508 31.24 13.76 10.86
CA ARG A 508 31.65 15.17 10.73
C ARG A 508 31.87 15.82 12.09
N SER A 509 31.02 15.52 13.09
CA SER A 509 31.21 16.02 14.46
C SER A 509 32.47 15.46 15.13
N LEU A 510 32.92 14.29 14.70
CA LEU A 510 34.14 13.61 15.16
C LEU A 510 35.36 13.90 14.28
N GLU A 511 35.25 14.79 13.28
CA GLU A 511 36.29 15.10 12.28
C GLU A 511 36.82 13.85 11.52
N LEU A 512 35.98 12.82 11.39
CA LEU A 512 36.28 11.58 10.66
C LEU A 512 35.82 11.66 9.20
N ASP A 513 36.46 10.87 8.34
CA ASP A 513 36.08 10.78 6.93
C ASP A 513 34.68 10.18 6.75
N SER A 514 33.85 10.88 5.98
CA SER A 514 32.46 10.50 5.66
C SER A 514 32.30 9.95 4.23
N SER A 515 33.39 9.91 3.44
CA SER A 515 33.38 9.50 2.03
C SER A 515 32.87 8.07 1.78
N GLY A 516 32.96 7.20 2.78
CA GLY A 516 32.50 5.81 2.70
C GLY A 516 31.01 5.58 2.97
N VAL A 517 30.25 6.61 3.35
CA VAL A 517 28.80 6.48 3.60
C VAL A 517 28.06 6.70 2.28
N VAL A 518 27.67 5.60 1.63
CA VAL A 518 26.89 5.64 0.40
C VAL A 518 25.49 5.11 0.69
N PRO A 519 24.43 5.91 0.47
CA PRO A 519 23.07 5.46 0.72
C PRO A 519 22.61 4.45 -0.32
N LEU A 520 21.76 3.52 0.11
CA LEU A 520 21.29 2.34 -0.64
C LEU A 520 20.69 2.69 -2.01
N TYR A 521 19.99 3.83 -2.12
CA TYR A 521 19.27 4.20 -3.34
C TYR A 521 20.18 4.38 -4.57
N ARG A 522 21.42 4.85 -4.36
CA ARG A 522 22.38 5.11 -5.45
C ARG A 522 22.82 3.83 -6.15
N PRO A 523 23.47 2.86 -5.46
CA PRO A 523 23.90 1.63 -6.10
C PRO A 523 22.74 0.81 -6.65
N VAL A 524 21.54 0.89 -6.05
CA VAL A 524 20.35 0.22 -6.59
C VAL A 524 19.93 0.84 -7.93
N ALA A 525 19.81 2.17 -8.00
CA ALA A 525 19.42 2.85 -9.24
C ALA A 525 20.48 2.67 -10.34
N ASP A 526 21.78 2.76 -9.99
CA ASP A 526 22.88 2.53 -10.93
C ASP A 526 22.89 1.08 -11.46
N ALA A 527 22.57 0.09 -10.62
CA ALA A 527 22.46 -1.30 -11.03
C ALA A 527 21.30 -1.53 -12.01
N LEU A 528 20.13 -0.93 -11.77
CA LEU A 528 18.97 -0.99 -12.68
C LEU A 528 19.28 -0.35 -14.04
N VAL A 529 19.99 0.78 -14.03
CA VAL A 529 20.45 1.46 -15.25
C VAL A 529 21.44 0.60 -16.01
N LYS A 530 22.40 -0.03 -15.31
CA LYS A 530 23.35 -0.96 -15.92
C LYS A 530 22.63 -2.14 -16.58
N ALA A 531 21.68 -2.77 -15.87
CA ALA A 531 20.88 -3.86 -16.42
C ALA A 531 20.14 -3.44 -17.70
N TYR A 532 19.60 -2.22 -17.74
CA TYR A 532 18.99 -1.68 -18.96
C TYR A 532 20.00 -1.50 -20.11
N THR A 533 21.22 -1.03 -19.83
CA THR A 533 22.25 -0.84 -20.87
C THR A 533 22.76 -2.13 -21.48
N GLU A 534 22.61 -3.26 -20.78
CA GLU A 534 22.98 -4.59 -21.26
C GLU A 534 21.90 -5.21 -22.17
N LEU A 535 20.70 -4.62 -22.25
CA LEU A 535 19.64 -5.09 -23.14
C LEU A 535 20.00 -4.85 -24.62
N PRO A 536 19.61 -5.75 -25.55
CA PRO A 536 19.87 -5.59 -26.97
C PRO A 536 19.03 -4.45 -27.57
N LEU A 537 19.67 -3.30 -27.84
CA LEU A 537 19.02 -2.08 -28.34
C LEU A 537 19.06 -1.93 -29.88
N GLU A 538 19.40 -2.98 -30.63
CA GLU A 538 19.81 -2.88 -32.04
C GLU A 538 18.73 -2.37 -33.01
N SER A 539 17.45 -2.71 -32.79
CA SER A 539 16.38 -2.41 -33.76
C SER A 539 15.28 -1.47 -33.26
N VAL A 540 14.93 -1.54 -31.96
CA VAL A 540 13.86 -0.78 -31.30
C VAL A 540 14.32 -0.42 -29.89
N TRP A 541 13.83 0.67 -29.29
CA TRP A 541 14.07 0.93 -27.86
C TRP A 541 13.51 -0.20 -27.01
N ALA A 542 14.31 -0.71 -26.06
CA ALA A 542 13.84 -1.65 -25.06
C ALA A 542 12.74 -1.02 -24.18
N PRO A 543 11.85 -1.80 -23.55
CA PRO A 543 10.87 -1.29 -22.59
C PRO A 543 11.56 -0.49 -21.48
N PRO A 544 11.07 0.71 -21.14
CA PRO A 544 11.77 1.62 -20.22
C PRO A 544 11.52 1.28 -18.74
N THR A 545 10.95 0.13 -18.41
CA THR A 545 10.51 -0.22 -17.04
C THR A 545 11.62 -0.12 -16.01
N LEU A 546 12.82 -0.62 -16.33
CA LEU A 546 14.01 -0.53 -15.47
C LEU A 546 14.46 0.93 -15.26
N LEU A 547 14.43 1.74 -16.33
CA LEU A 547 14.77 3.16 -16.25
C LEU A 547 13.70 3.97 -15.48
N GLN A 548 12.43 3.63 -15.64
CA GLN A 548 11.31 4.24 -14.91
C GLN A 548 11.43 3.96 -13.41
N ALA A 549 11.77 2.73 -13.03
CA ALA A 549 12.04 2.36 -11.64
C ALA A 549 13.24 3.13 -11.05
N ALA A 550 14.36 3.19 -11.78
CA ALA A 550 15.53 3.97 -11.36
C ALA A 550 15.20 5.47 -11.20
N TYR A 551 14.46 6.04 -12.16
CA TYR A 551 14.00 7.42 -12.12
C TYR A 551 13.04 7.68 -10.95
N GLN A 552 12.15 6.74 -10.64
CA GLN A 552 11.26 6.84 -9.48
C GLN A 552 12.07 6.91 -8.17
N ILE A 553 13.11 6.09 -8.01
CA ILE A 553 14.01 6.11 -6.85
C ILE A 553 14.73 7.47 -6.74
N TRP A 554 15.39 7.92 -7.80
CA TRP A 554 16.12 9.20 -7.77
C TRP A 554 15.23 10.41 -7.56
N SER A 555 14.06 10.44 -8.20
CA SER A 555 13.20 11.62 -8.14
C SER A 555 12.59 11.82 -6.75
N THR A 556 12.33 10.74 -6.01
CA THR A 556 11.57 10.78 -4.75
C THR A 556 12.44 11.00 -3.51
N ILE A 557 13.72 10.62 -3.56
CA ILE A 557 14.65 10.77 -2.43
C ILE A 557 15.35 12.12 -2.55
N PRO A 558 15.20 13.03 -1.59
CA PRO A 558 15.59 14.42 -1.74
C PRO A 558 17.08 14.63 -1.43
N VAL A 559 17.99 14.18 -2.29
CA VAL A 559 19.41 14.59 -2.23
C VAL A 559 20.04 14.57 -3.63
N ARG A 560 20.90 15.57 -3.92
CA ARG A 560 21.75 15.62 -5.11
C ARG A 560 22.77 14.46 -5.13
N PRO A 561 23.19 13.95 -6.29
CA PRO A 561 22.89 14.46 -7.63
C PRO A 561 21.52 14.03 -8.15
N GLU A 562 20.96 14.89 -9.00
CA GLU A 562 19.72 14.64 -9.73
C GLU A 562 19.87 13.43 -10.66
N ALA A 563 18.76 12.79 -11.02
CA ALA A 563 18.75 11.71 -11.99
C ALA A 563 19.49 12.15 -13.28
N PRO A 564 20.34 11.30 -13.88
CA PRO A 564 21.02 11.64 -15.12
C PRO A 564 20.01 12.06 -16.20
N HIS A 565 20.20 13.24 -16.80
CA HIS A 565 19.24 13.80 -17.77
C HIS A 565 18.92 12.83 -18.93
N TRP A 566 19.89 12.02 -19.36
CA TRP A 566 19.71 11.04 -20.42
C TRP A 566 18.67 9.96 -20.09
N VAL A 567 18.44 9.64 -18.81
CA VAL A 567 17.47 8.62 -18.39
C VAL A 567 16.07 9.04 -18.79
N VAL A 568 15.69 10.28 -18.46
CA VAL A 568 14.40 10.86 -18.87
C VAL A 568 14.30 10.90 -20.39
N HIS A 569 15.39 11.25 -21.07
CA HIS A 569 15.41 11.25 -22.53
C HIS A 569 15.14 9.87 -23.14
N ALA A 570 15.79 8.82 -22.64
CA ALA A 570 15.63 7.46 -23.12
C ALA A 570 14.19 6.95 -22.92
N ILE A 571 13.60 7.22 -21.75
CA ILE A 571 12.20 6.86 -21.45
C ILE A 571 11.24 7.55 -22.44
N LEU A 572 11.38 8.86 -22.62
CA LEU A 572 10.54 9.63 -23.54
C LEU A 572 10.76 9.22 -25.01
N CYS A 573 11.99 8.89 -25.41
CA CYS A 573 12.30 8.40 -26.76
C CYS A 573 11.62 7.07 -27.07
N HIS A 574 11.57 6.14 -26.12
CA HIS A 574 10.84 4.88 -26.28
C HIS A 574 9.36 5.12 -26.60
N HIS A 575 8.68 5.92 -25.79
CA HIS A 575 7.26 6.22 -25.99
C HIS A 575 7.02 7.04 -27.27
N ALA A 576 7.84 8.05 -27.55
CA ALA A 576 7.75 8.84 -28.77
C ALA A 576 7.92 7.98 -30.03
N GLU A 577 8.88 7.03 -30.05
CA GLU A 577 9.04 6.11 -31.17
C GLU A 577 7.80 5.24 -31.39
N GLN A 578 7.24 4.65 -30.34
CA GLN A 578 6.02 3.83 -30.44
C GLN A 578 4.85 4.62 -31.04
N HIS A 579 4.66 5.85 -30.58
CA HIS A 579 3.58 6.69 -31.08
C HIS A 579 3.82 7.19 -32.50
N VAL A 580 5.03 7.63 -32.85
CA VAL A 580 5.36 8.07 -34.21
C VAL A 580 5.18 6.93 -35.21
N ARG A 581 5.59 5.71 -34.88
CA ARG A 581 5.40 4.53 -35.73
C ARG A 581 3.92 4.18 -35.95
N THR A 582 3.10 4.36 -34.93
CA THR A 582 1.65 4.14 -35.00
C THR A 582 0.97 5.25 -35.80
N ALA A 583 1.32 6.51 -35.51
CA ALA A 583 0.78 7.71 -36.15
C ALA A 583 1.13 7.81 -37.63
N ALA A 584 2.32 7.33 -38.06
CA ALA A 584 2.73 7.30 -39.46
C ALA A 584 1.79 6.43 -40.33
N LYS A 585 1.20 5.38 -39.76
CA LYS A 585 0.27 4.46 -40.45
C LYS A 585 -1.19 4.91 -40.38
N ALA A 586 -1.54 5.80 -39.45
CA ALA A 586 -2.91 6.22 -39.18
C ALA A 586 -3.30 7.53 -39.89
N THR A 587 -4.60 7.80 -39.94
CA THR A 587 -5.16 9.11 -40.32
C THR A 587 -5.48 9.88 -39.05
N LEU A 588 -4.83 11.02 -38.84
CA LEU A 588 -4.83 11.74 -37.57
C LEU A 588 -5.80 12.94 -37.59
N SER A 589 -6.45 13.20 -36.45
CA SER A 589 -7.16 14.45 -36.15
C SER A 589 -6.19 15.63 -36.08
N SER A 590 -6.69 16.87 -36.13
CA SER A 590 -5.83 18.07 -36.10
C SER A 590 -4.93 18.12 -34.86
N GLU A 591 -5.45 17.72 -33.70
CA GLU A 591 -4.73 17.73 -32.43
C GLU A 591 -3.67 16.63 -32.37
N ALA A 592 -4.04 15.42 -32.81
CA ALA A 592 -3.11 14.29 -32.88
C ALA A 592 -1.96 14.54 -33.86
N ARG A 593 -2.17 15.35 -34.91
CA ARG A 593 -1.09 15.76 -35.83
C ARG A 593 -0.04 16.61 -35.12
N THR A 594 -0.45 17.60 -34.34
CA THR A 594 0.48 18.46 -33.60
C THR A 594 1.30 17.64 -32.60
N SER A 595 0.67 16.75 -31.83
CA SER A 595 1.36 15.83 -30.93
C SER A 595 2.37 14.93 -31.64
N ALA A 596 1.95 14.31 -32.76
CA ALA A 596 2.82 13.41 -33.51
C ALA A 596 4.03 14.14 -34.12
N LEU A 597 3.84 15.38 -34.58
CA LEU A 597 4.93 16.22 -35.09
C LEU A 597 5.88 16.68 -33.97
N LEU A 598 5.37 17.02 -32.78
CA LEU A 598 6.20 17.35 -31.61
C LEU A 598 7.05 16.16 -31.15
N MET A 599 6.47 14.95 -31.13
CA MET A 599 7.22 13.72 -30.81
C MET A 599 8.30 13.41 -31.86
N ALA A 600 8.01 13.62 -33.14
CA ALA A 600 8.99 13.46 -34.22
C ALA A 600 10.13 14.49 -34.12
N ASP A 601 9.80 15.75 -33.83
CA ASP A 601 10.80 16.81 -33.60
C ASP A 601 11.66 16.52 -32.37
N TYR A 602 11.07 15.96 -31.31
CA TYR A 602 11.80 15.55 -30.11
C TYR A 602 12.82 14.45 -30.39
N LEU A 603 12.41 13.39 -31.11
CA LEU A 603 13.32 12.31 -31.49
C LEU A 603 14.50 12.82 -32.33
N TRP A 604 14.24 13.78 -33.23
CA TRP A 604 15.29 14.42 -34.00
C TRP A 604 16.20 15.29 -33.12
N LEU A 605 15.62 16.09 -32.22
CA LEU A 605 16.35 16.97 -31.31
C LEU A 605 17.35 16.19 -30.46
N VAL A 606 16.89 15.14 -29.77
CA VAL A 606 17.73 14.31 -28.89
C VAL A 606 18.83 13.59 -29.68
N ALA A 607 18.54 13.14 -30.91
CA ALA A 607 19.53 12.50 -31.76
C ALA A 607 20.66 13.46 -32.22
N THR A 608 20.38 14.77 -32.30
CA THR A 608 21.36 15.79 -32.74
C THR A 608 22.10 16.47 -31.59
N LEU A 609 21.55 16.45 -30.38
CA LEU A 609 22.11 17.12 -29.19
C LEU A 609 23.44 16.53 -28.69
N GLY A 610 23.82 15.31 -29.12
CA GLY A 610 25.05 14.66 -28.66
C GLY A 610 25.05 14.38 -27.15
N VAL A 611 23.94 13.84 -26.63
CA VAL A 611 23.78 13.54 -25.19
C VAL A 611 24.83 12.50 -24.75
N GLU A 612 25.66 12.84 -23.76
CA GLU A 612 26.59 11.91 -23.14
C GLU A 612 25.82 10.83 -22.37
N ALA A 613 25.77 9.61 -22.92
CA ALA A 613 25.01 8.51 -22.34
C ALA A 613 25.63 7.15 -22.72
N PRO A 614 25.41 6.11 -21.90
CA PRO A 614 25.83 4.74 -22.21
C PRO A 614 25.01 4.10 -23.35
N VAL A 615 23.92 4.75 -23.78
CA VAL A 615 23.05 4.31 -24.87
C VAL A 615 23.12 5.28 -26.06
N SER A 616 23.01 4.74 -27.27
CA SER A 616 22.97 5.56 -28.49
C SER A 616 21.59 6.17 -28.71
N PHE A 617 21.53 7.49 -28.83
CA PHE A 617 20.33 8.25 -29.20
C PHE A 617 20.18 8.45 -30.71
N ALA A 618 21.04 7.85 -31.52
CA ALA A 618 20.94 7.93 -32.98
C ALA A 618 19.57 7.39 -33.47
N LEU A 619 18.98 8.07 -34.45
CA LEU A 619 17.72 7.63 -35.05
C LEU A 619 17.91 6.25 -35.71
N LYS A 620 17.20 5.25 -35.19
CA LYS A 620 17.19 3.90 -35.75
C LYS A 620 16.54 3.90 -37.14
N PRO A 621 16.92 3.01 -38.07
CA PRO A 621 16.43 3.04 -39.45
C PRO A 621 14.91 3.02 -39.59
N HIS A 622 14.22 2.20 -38.78
CA HIS A 622 12.76 2.13 -38.78
C HIS A 622 12.10 3.41 -38.24
N THR A 623 12.71 4.03 -37.24
CA THR A 623 12.24 5.28 -36.62
C THR A 623 12.44 6.45 -37.57
N ALA A 624 13.60 6.54 -38.22
CA ALA A 624 13.88 7.53 -39.25
C ALA A 624 12.88 7.44 -40.42
N ALA A 625 12.56 6.22 -40.88
CA ALA A 625 11.56 6.01 -41.93
C ALA A 625 10.15 6.47 -41.50
N ALA A 626 9.74 6.17 -40.26
CA ALA A 626 8.46 6.61 -39.72
C ALA A 626 8.38 8.14 -39.57
N VAL A 627 9.44 8.78 -39.05
CA VAL A 627 9.55 10.24 -38.93
C VAL A 627 9.45 10.90 -40.31
N ARG A 628 10.16 10.37 -41.31
CA ARG A 628 10.09 10.88 -42.70
C ARG A 628 8.70 10.78 -43.28
N GLN A 629 8.01 9.66 -43.09
CA GLN A 629 6.62 9.48 -43.53
C GLN A 629 5.70 10.52 -42.87
N LEU A 630 5.89 10.78 -41.58
CA LEU A 630 5.07 11.71 -40.82
C LEU A 630 5.29 13.18 -41.27
N TYR A 631 6.55 13.59 -41.47
CA TYR A 631 6.86 14.91 -42.04
C TYR A 631 6.34 15.08 -43.46
N THR A 632 6.39 14.03 -44.29
CA THR A 632 5.85 14.10 -45.66
C THR A 632 4.32 14.24 -45.66
N LYS A 633 3.63 13.59 -44.72
CA LYS A 633 2.17 13.56 -44.66
C LYS A 633 1.56 14.78 -43.96
N TYR A 634 2.19 15.28 -42.90
CA TYR A 634 1.63 16.32 -42.03
C TYR A 634 2.57 17.50 -41.74
N GLY A 635 3.86 17.39 -42.08
CA GLY A 635 4.85 18.44 -41.88
C GLY A 635 5.04 19.33 -43.10
N THR A 636 6.18 20.05 -43.13
CA THR A 636 6.59 20.94 -44.23
C THR A 636 7.76 20.35 -45.02
N ALA A 637 8.02 20.85 -46.24
CA ALA A 637 9.20 20.47 -47.02
C ALA A 637 10.52 20.77 -46.28
N ALA A 638 10.54 21.80 -45.44
CA ALA A 638 11.68 22.14 -44.59
C ALA A 638 11.93 21.08 -43.50
N ASP A 639 10.89 20.41 -43.00
CA ASP A 639 11.03 19.32 -42.02
C ASP A 639 11.72 18.10 -42.60
N VAL A 640 11.38 17.74 -43.85
CA VAL A 640 12.04 16.63 -44.57
C VAL A 640 13.49 16.98 -44.90
N ALA A 641 13.74 18.22 -45.36
CA ALA A 641 15.09 18.68 -45.64
C ALA A 641 15.98 18.70 -44.38
N ARG A 642 15.43 19.10 -43.22
CA ARG A 642 16.12 19.08 -41.93
C ARG A 642 16.49 17.65 -41.51
N LEU A 643 15.56 16.70 -41.68
CA LEU A 643 15.83 15.29 -41.39
C LEU A 643 16.96 14.73 -42.26
N ASP A 644 16.94 15.04 -43.56
CA ASP A 644 17.94 14.56 -44.52
C ASP A 644 19.32 15.21 -44.31
N ALA A 645 19.35 16.50 -43.93
CA ALA A 645 20.59 17.23 -43.69
C ALA A 645 21.22 16.96 -42.31
N GLY A 646 20.43 16.48 -41.34
CA GLY A 646 20.88 16.31 -39.95
C GLY A 646 21.22 17.62 -39.21
N ALA A 647 20.82 18.78 -39.77
CA ALA A 647 21.11 20.10 -39.24
C ALA A 647 19.97 21.09 -39.54
N GLY A 648 19.75 22.07 -38.66
CA GLY A 648 18.77 23.15 -38.83
C GLY A 648 17.98 23.48 -37.56
N ASP A 649 17.18 24.54 -37.59
CA ASP A 649 16.34 24.95 -36.47
C ASP A 649 14.98 24.24 -36.48
N LEU A 650 14.45 23.94 -35.28
CA LEU A 650 13.13 23.34 -35.12
C LEU A 650 12.01 24.39 -35.32
N PRO A 651 10.90 24.02 -35.99
CA PRO A 651 9.76 24.89 -36.12
C PRO A 651 9.03 25.04 -34.77
N VAL A 652 8.54 26.24 -34.50
CA VAL A 652 7.67 26.47 -33.34
C VAL A 652 6.25 26.06 -33.70
N ARG A 653 5.75 24.98 -33.08
CA ARG A 653 4.41 24.42 -33.37
C ARG A 653 3.31 24.89 -32.42
N GLU A 654 3.66 25.40 -31.24
CA GLU A 654 2.72 25.82 -30.21
C GLU A 654 3.00 27.24 -29.70
N SER A 655 1.97 27.87 -29.13
CA SER A 655 2.05 29.22 -28.57
C SER A 655 1.59 29.23 -27.11
N CYS A 656 2.19 30.11 -26.31
CA CYS A 656 1.89 30.24 -24.90
C CYS A 656 0.44 30.73 -24.69
N GLY A 657 -0.32 30.05 -23.83
CA GLY A 657 -1.69 30.45 -23.49
C GLY A 657 -1.78 31.87 -22.91
N LEU A 658 -0.77 32.28 -22.14
CA LEU A 658 -0.73 33.57 -21.43
C LEU A 658 -0.34 34.75 -22.32
N CYS A 659 0.73 34.62 -23.12
CA CYS A 659 1.31 35.75 -23.86
C CYS A 659 1.34 35.60 -25.38
N LYS A 660 0.80 34.49 -25.89
CA LYS A 660 0.73 34.12 -27.32
C LYS A 660 2.07 34.06 -28.05
N SER A 661 3.21 34.19 -27.36
CA SER A 661 4.52 33.97 -27.96
C SER A 661 4.75 32.50 -28.24
N GLY A 662 5.54 32.20 -29.27
CA GLY A 662 5.95 30.84 -29.58
C GLY A 662 6.66 30.14 -28.41
N VAL A 663 6.43 28.83 -28.26
CA VAL A 663 7.10 27.97 -27.28
C VAL A 663 8.02 26.99 -28.02
N PRO A 664 9.35 27.23 -28.06
CA PRO A 664 10.27 26.33 -28.74
C PRO A 664 10.35 24.97 -28.05
N LEU A 665 10.74 23.94 -28.79
CA LEU A 665 11.04 22.62 -28.24
C LEU A 665 12.50 22.62 -27.75
N THR A 666 12.70 22.40 -26.46
CA THR A 666 14.00 22.32 -25.79
C THR A 666 14.24 20.89 -25.29
N PRO A 667 15.48 20.53 -24.90
CA PRO A 667 15.76 19.22 -24.30
C PRO A 667 14.86 18.94 -23.07
N ASN A 668 14.60 19.95 -22.23
CA ASN A 668 13.67 19.86 -21.12
C ASN A 668 12.22 19.95 -21.60
N VAL A 669 11.74 18.90 -22.25
CA VAL A 669 10.42 18.90 -22.91
C VAL A 669 9.27 19.10 -21.94
N LEU A 670 9.33 18.58 -20.72
CA LEU A 670 8.20 18.62 -19.79
C LEU A 670 7.98 20.00 -19.13
N GLU A 671 9.05 20.79 -19.01
CA GLU A 671 9.04 22.12 -18.38
C GLU A 671 9.57 23.20 -19.35
N PRO A 672 8.86 23.48 -20.46
CA PRO A 672 9.29 24.50 -21.40
C PRO A 672 9.13 25.92 -20.86
N THR A 673 10.00 26.80 -21.33
CA THR A 673 9.86 28.25 -21.16
C THR A 673 9.44 28.89 -22.47
N CYS A 674 8.47 29.80 -22.43
CA CYS A 674 8.09 30.56 -23.61
C CYS A 674 9.17 31.61 -23.95
N ALA A 675 9.13 32.16 -25.18
CA ALA A 675 10.09 33.20 -25.60
C ALA A 675 10.11 34.47 -24.71
N LYS A 676 9.07 34.68 -23.89
CA LYS A 676 8.98 35.78 -22.90
C LYS A 676 9.29 35.35 -21.46
N GLY A 677 9.72 34.11 -21.22
CA GLY A 677 10.14 33.62 -19.90
C GLY A 677 9.04 33.06 -19.00
N HIS A 678 7.82 32.85 -19.50
CA HIS A 678 6.79 32.13 -18.74
C HIS A 678 7.10 30.62 -18.73
N ALA A 679 7.16 30.03 -17.54
CA ALA A 679 7.18 28.58 -17.37
C ALA A 679 5.79 28.02 -17.73
N VAL A 680 5.77 27.03 -18.60
CA VAL A 680 4.55 26.31 -19.01
C VAL A 680 4.86 24.83 -18.88
N GLU A 681 3.84 24.01 -18.68
CA GLU A 681 3.99 22.56 -18.53
C GLU A 681 3.47 21.84 -19.78
N ARG A 682 4.11 20.71 -20.12
CA ARG A 682 3.67 19.82 -21.21
C ARG A 682 3.17 18.49 -20.68
N SER A 683 2.14 17.98 -21.35
CA SER A 683 1.63 16.63 -21.14
C SER A 683 2.68 15.60 -21.51
N PHE A 684 3.05 14.71 -20.57
CA PHE A 684 3.95 13.57 -20.88
C PHE A 684 3.32 12.57 -21.85
N LEU A 685 1.98 12.60 -22.04
CA LEU A 685 1.27 11.74 -22.99
C LEU A 685 1.34 12.27 -24.42
N SER A 686 1.06 13.57 -24.60
CA SER A 686 0.82 14.17 -25.92
C SER A 686 1.88 15.18 -26.35
N PHE A 687 2.82 15.53 -25.45
CA PHE A 687 3.85 16.56 -25.59
C PHE A 687 3.30 17.98 -25.83
N ARG A 688 1.98 18.15 -25.76
CA ARG A 688 1.31 19.45 -25.92
C ARG A 688 1.32 20.23 -24.62
N LEU A 689 1.23 21.55 -24.74
CA LEU A 689 1.03 22.42 -23.58
C LEU A 689 -0.32 22.13 -22.93
N LEU A 690 -0.36 22.11 -21.60
CA LEU A 690 -1.61 21.96 -20.84
C LEU A 690 -2.54 23.15 -21.15
N SER A 691 -3.79 22.85 -21.49
CA SER A 691 -4.78 23.88 -21.85
C SER A 691 -6.12 23.77 -21.13
N HIS A 692 -6.35 22.65 -20.42
CA HIS A 692 -7.60 22.35 -19.72
C HIS A 692 -7.45 22.52 -18.20
N ALA A 693 -8.59 22.74 -17.53
CA ALA A 693 -8.68 22.87 -16.07
C ALA A 693 -8.62 21.51 -15.35
N VAL A 694 -8.99 20.43 -16.04
CA VAL A 694 -8.86 19.06 -15.56
C VAL A 694 -7.55 18.49 -16.10
N VAL A 695 -6.64 18.11 -15.21
CA VAL A 695 -5.35 17.54 -15.58
C VAL A 695 -5.01 16.35 -14.68
N TRP A 696 -4.33 15.38 -15.26
CA TRP A 696 -3.81 14.24 -14.53
C TRP A 696 -2.40 14.55 -14.07
N LYS A 697 -2.14 14.36 -12.78
CA LYS A 697 -0.83 14.64 -12.18
C LYS A 697 -0.26 13.38 -11.54
N CYS A 698 1.01 13.10 -11.79
CA CYS A 698 1.72 12.03 -11.13
C CYS A 698 2.12 12.43 -9.71
N THR A 699 1.79 11.61 -8.72
CA THR A 699 2.12 11.84 -7.30
C THR A 699 3.60 11.63 -6.95
N MET A 700 4.37 11.04 -7.87
CA MET A 700 5.75 10.61 -7.65
C MET A 700 6.78 11.48 -8.37
N CYS A 701 6.52 11.88 -9.61
CA CYS A 701 7.46 12.71 -10.39
C CYS A 701 6.91 14.09 -10.75
N ASP A 702 5.74 14.48 -10.22
CA ASP A 702 5.06 15.75 -10.52
C ASP A 702 4.75 15.97 -12.01
N GLY A 703 4.84 14.93 -12.84
CA GLY A 703 4.55 15.02 -14.26
C GLY A 703 3.06 15.19 -14.53
N PHE A 704 2.72 16.03 -15.52
CA PHE A 704 1.33 16.30 -15.90
C PHE A 704 0.94 15.61 -17.19
N ALA A 705 -0.34 15.26 -17.30
CA ALA A 705 -0.96 14.71 -18.48
C ALA A 705 -2.33 15.35 -18.70
N ASP A 706 -2.64 15.51 -19.98
CA ASP A 706 -3.92 15.99 -20.48
C ASP A 706 -4.49 14.88 -21.36
N VAL A 707 -5.60 14.27 -20.89
CA VAL A 707 -6.25 13.12 -21.50
C VAL A 707 -7.26 13.56 -22.56
N ASP A 708 -7.94 14.69 -22.36
CA ASP A 708 -8.94 15.22 -23.31
C ASP A 708 -8.29 15.66 -24.62
N ALA A 709 -7.07 16.19 -24.55
CA ALA A 709 -6.27 16.55 -25.73
C ALA A 709 -5.51 15.36 -26.36
N ALA A 710 -5.57 14.16 -25.76
CA ALA A 710 -4.89 12.97 -26.23
C ALA A 710 -5.84 12.08 -27.05
N ALA A 711 -5.50 11.82 -28.32
CA ALA A 711 -6.25 10.88 -29.15
C ALA A 711 -6.32 9.48 -28.51
N SER A 712 -7.41 8.75 -28.76
CA SER A 712 -7.72 7.43 -28.17
C SER A 712 -6.62 6.36 -28.28
N PHE A 713 -5.65 6.51 -29.19
CA PHE A 713 -4.50 5.61 -29.31
C PHE A 713 -3.35 5.92 -28.34
N TYR A 714 -3.36 7.07 -27.65
CA TYR A 714 -2.40 7.42 -26.60
C TYR A 714 -2.82 6.89 -25.22
N LEU A 715 -4.06 6.45 -25.08
CA LEU A 715 -4.60 5.87 -23.85
C LEU A 715 -4.47 4.34 -23.88
N PRO A 716 -4.15 3.70 -22.74
CA PRO A 716 -4.30 2.25 -22.61
C PRO A 716 -5.76 1.86 -22.92
N MET A 717 -5.97 0.75 -23.64
CA MET A 717 -7.31 0.19 -23.84
C MET A 717 -7.83 -0.32 -22.49
N GLY A 718 -8.64 0.48 -21.79
CA GLY A 718 -9.14 0.15 -20.44
C GLY A 718 -9.79 1.36 -19.75
N LYS A 719 -10.44 1.12 -18.60
CA LYS A 719 -11.28 2.09 -17.85
C LYS A 719 -10.66 3.51 -17.80
N PRO A 720 -11.47 4.57 -17.95
CA PRO A 720 -11.00 5.97 -17.96
C PRO A 720 -10.31 6.43 -16.67
N ASP A 721 -10.45 5.69 -15.56
CA ASP A 721 -10.06 6.13 -14.21
C ASP A 721 -8.63 5.77 -13.78
N THR A 722 -7.85 5.10 -14.65
CA THR A 722 -6.49 4.64 -14.30
C THR A 722 -5.48 5.07 -15.35
N LEU A 723 -4.70 6.10 -15.05
CA LEU A 723 -3.60 6.57 -15.89
C LEU A 723 -2.25 6.32 -15.23
N HIS A 724 -1.32 5.70 -15.96
CA HIS A 724 0.08 5.54 -15.56
C HIS A 724 0.97 6.64 -16.16
N CYS A 725 1.86 7.18 -15.34
CA CYS A 725 2.85 8.15 -15.78
C CYS A 725 3.87 7.48 -16.69
N ARG A 726 4.08 8.03 -17.88
CA ARG A 726 5.11 7.50 -18.81
C ARG A 726 6.54 7.77 -18.37
N VAL A 727 6.74 8.70 -17.44
CA VAL A 727 8.09 9.07 -16.97
C VAL A 727 8.56 8.15 -15.84
N CYS A 728 7.72 7.90 -14.84
CA CYS A 728 8.10 7.08 -13.67
C CYS A 728 7.28 5.79 -13.51
N GLY A 729 6.34 5.50 -14.42
CA GLY A 729 5.47 4.32 -14.37
C GLY A 729 4.37 4.35 -13.30
N SER A 730 4.42 5.29 -12.36
CA SER A 730 3.47 5.38 -11.23
C SER A 730 2.09 5.90 -11.65
N TYR A 731 1.07 5.66 -10.83
CA TYR A 731 -0.28 6.13 -11.09
C TYR A 731 -0.39 7.65 -10.98
N CYS A 732 -1.18 8.24 -11.87
CA CYS A 732 -1.59 9.63 -11.84
C CYS A 732 -2.95 9.77 -11.14
N GLN A 733 -3.14 10.91 -10.49
CA GLN A 733 -4.42 11.33 -9.93
C GLN A 733 -5.01 12.41 -10.82
N GLU A 734 -6.32 12.39 -11.01
CA GLU A 734 -7.03 13.47 -11.66
C GLU A 734 -7.17 14.64 -10.69
N LEU A 735 -6.78 15.83 -11.13
CA LEU A 735 -6.95 17.08 -10.40
C LEU A 735 -7.81 18.01 -11.24
N THR A 736 -8.86 18.55 -10.62
CA THR A 736 -9.66 19.63 -11.21
C THR A 736 -9.21 20.93 -10.56
N TYR A 737 -8.75 21.90 -11.37
CA TYR A 737 -8.28 23.21 -10.91
C TYR A 737 -9.32 24.31 -11.04
#